data_AF-S7PZY1-F1
#
_entry.id   AF-S7PZY1-F1
#
_cell.length_a   1.000
_cell.length_b   1.000
_cell.length_c   1.000
_cell.angle_alpha   90.00
_cell.angle_beta   90.00
_cell.angle_gamma   90.00
#
_symmetry.space_group_name_H-M   'P 1'
#
loop_
_entity.id
_entity.type
_entity.pdbx_description
1 polymer ?
#
loop_
_entity_poly.entity_id
_entity_poly.type
_entity_poly.pdbx_seq_one_letter_code
_entity_poly.pdbx_strand_id
1 'polypeptide(L)'
;MDPVRDLLIWAIVQNRRELAEIIWAQSQDCIAAALACSKILKELSKEEEDTDSSEEMLALADQYELRAIGVFTECYRKDEERAQKLLTRVSEAWGKTTCLQLALEAKDMKFVSHGGIQAFLTKVWWGQLSVDNGLWRVILCMLAFPLLTTGLISFRDRRLQAVRGLARVRAFFNAPVVIFHLNILSYFSFLCLFAYVLMVDFQPSPSWCERLIYLWLFSLVCEELRQLLYDPDECGLVKMALLYFSDFWNKLDIAAILLFIAGLTCRLIPGLLYPGRIVLSLDFIMFCLRLMHIFTISKTLGPKIIIVKRMMKDVFFFLFLLAVWVVSFGVAKQAILIHNESRVDWIFRGVVYQSYLTIFGQMPAYIDGVNFSLDQCSPNGTDPYKPKCPESDATRHRPIFPEWLTVILLCLYLLFTNILLLNLLIAMFNYTFQQVQEHTDQIWKFQRHDLIEEYQGRPPAPPPFILLSHLHLFIKRVILKIPAKRHKQLKNKLEKNEEAALLSWEIYLKENYLQNQQYQQKQRTEQKIQDISNRVDTMVDLLEMDRLKGSGSMEQRLASLERQVAQMTRALHWVVKTLRDSGFGSDEGAPSLASQPASEGQDPELDGRQKAEDLGDAHHVNARHLLYPNSPIVRFPVPNEKVPWETEFLIYNPPFYSAERKDKDLVDPVGNALDPLSRITYNAVDGPTDRRSFHGSYAVQDGFPLNPMGRTGLRGRGALCCFGPNHTLQPVVTRWRRNQDGAICRKSIKKVLEVLVVKHDLAEHWALPGGSREPGETLPRKLKQVLQREFWPSFENLLLQGTEVYKGYVDDPRNTDNAWIETVAVSVHFPDQSDVELKRLNSHLHACDPGMSVRWQVVDKRISLYANHKAILQKVATLFGAYY
;
A
#
# COMPACT_ATOMS: atom_id res chain seq x y z
N MET A 1 3.88 -2.36 -17.17
CA MET A 1 4.23 -1.85 -15.83
C MET A 1 2.95 -1.31 -15.24
N ASP A 2 2.56 -1.80 -14.07
CA ASP A 2 1.32 -1.43 -13.38
C ASP A 2 1.67 -0.49 -12.21
N PRO A 3 1.27 0.79 -12.25
CA PRO A 3 1.60 1.76 -11.20
C PRO A 3 0.95 1.43 -9.86
N VAL A 4 -0.21 0.75 -9.85
CA VAL A 4 -0.92 0.38 -8.63
C VAL A 4 -0.14 -0.66 -7.85
N ARG A 5 0.47 -1.62 -8.55
CA ARG A 5 1.37 -2.62 -7.96
C ARG A 5 2.55 -1.96 -7.25
N ASP A 6 3.20 -1.00 -7.89
CA ASP A 6 4.40 -0.36 -7.34
C ASP A 6 4.06 0.45 -6.08
N LEU A 7 2.90 1.13 -6.08
CA LEU A 7 2.38 1.82 -4.90
C LEU A 7 1.98 0.86 -3.78
N LEU A 8 1.43 -0.32 -4.13
CA LEU A 8 1.07 -1.35 -3.15
C LEU A 8 2.32 -1.91 -2.47
N ILE A 9 3.37 -2.22 -3.23
CA ILE A 9 4.65 -2.68 -2.68
C ILE A 9 5.20 -1.60 -1.74
N TRP A 10 5.20 -0.34 -2.14
CA TRP A 10 5.64 0.78 -1.31
C TRP A 10 4.87 0.90 0.02
N ALA A 11 3.54 0.74 -0.01
CA ALA A 11 2.73 0.80 1.20
C ALA A 11 2.99 -0.39 2.14
N ILE A 12 3.18 -1.59 1.59
CA ILE A 12 3.42 -2.83 2.34
C ILE A 12 4.80 -2.83 3.01
N VAL A 13 5.86 -2.44 2.29
CA VAL A 13 7.22 -2.40 2.89
C VAL A 13 7.36 -1.34 3.97
N GLN A 14 6.47 -0.34 4.01
CA GLN A 14 6.39 0.66 5.09
C GLN A 14 5.41 0.26 6.20
N ASN A 15 4.85 -0.95 6.16
CA ASN A 15 3.82 -1.43 7.08
C ASN A 15 2.60 -0.48 7.23
N ARG A 16 2.20 0.22 6.16
CA ARG A 16 1.05 1.14 6.16
C ARG A 16 -0.25 0.40 5.85
N ARG A 17 -0.85 -0.22 6.87
CA ARG A 17 -2.06 -1.06 6.73
C ARG A 17 -3.19 -0.41 5.95
N GLU A 18 -3.74 0.71 6.43
CA GLU A 18 -4.95 1.33 5.83
C GLU A 18 -4.72 1.77 4.38
N LEU A 19 -3.55 2.31 4.09
CA LEU A 19 -3.22 2.74 2.74
C LEU A 19 -3.08 1.55 1.80
N ALA A 20 -2.42 0.47 2.24
CA ALA A 20 -2.28 -0.75 1.46
C ALA A 20 -3.66 -1.37 1.15
N GLU A 21 -4.61 -1.30 2.09
CA GLU A 21 -5.98 -1.78 1.85
C GLU A 21 -6.70 -1.00 0.74
N ILE A 22 -6.57 0.33 0.74
CA ILE A 22 -7.17 1.20 -0.28
C ILE A 22 -6.53 0.93 -1.66
N ILE A 23 -5.20 0.79 -1.70
CA ILE A 23 -4.48 0.53 -2.95
C ILE A 23 -4.82 -0.86 -3.49
N TRP A 24 -4.90 -1.88 -2.63
CA TRP A 24 -5.27 -3.23 -3.03
C TRP A 24 -6.68 -3.26 -3.64
N ALA A 25 -7.63 -2.47 -3.12
CA ALA A 25 -8.97 -2.35 -3.70
C ALA A 25 -8.95 -1.88 -5.16
N GLN A 26 -7.91 -1.15 -5.60
CA GLN A 26 -7.75 -0.69 -6.98
C GLN A 26 -6.89 -1.62 -7.86
N SER A 27 -6.28 -2.66 -7.28
CA SER A 27 -5.41 -3.58 -8.02
C SER A 27 -6.16 -4.38 -9.11
N GLN A 28 -5.48 -4.62 -10.24
CA GLN A 28 -6.01 -5.41 -11.35
C GLN A 28 -5.85 -6.92 -11.12
N ASP A 29 -4.66 -7.35 -10.69
CA ASP A 29 -4.34 -8.74 -10.37
C ASP A 29 -4.42 -8.96 -8.85
N CYS A 30 -5.64 -9.06 -8.33
CA CYS A 30 -5.89 -8.92 -6.89
C CYS A 30 -5.52 -10.16 -6.08
N ILE A 31 -5.67 -11.37 -6.64
CA ILE A 31 -5.28 -12.61 -5.96
C ILE A 31 -3.75 -12.70 -5.90
N ALA A 32 -3.04 -12.51 -7.02
CA ALA A 32 -1.58 -12.58 -7.00
C ALA A 32 -0.97 -11.45 -6.17
N ALA A 33 -1.56 -10.24 -6.21
CA ALA A 33 -1.12 -9.14 -5.36
C ALA A 33 -1.25 -9.46 -3.87
N ALA A 34 -2.39 -10.00 -3.43
CA ALA A 34 -2.58 -10.35 -2.03
C ALA A 34 -1.59 -11.43 -1.56
N LEU A 35 -1.34 -12.46 -2.37
CA LEU A 35 -0.36 -13.52 -2.06
C LEU A 35 1.08 -12.98 -2.05
N ALA A 36 1.42 -12.08 -2.98
CA ALA A 36 2.71 -11.41 -2.99
C ALA A 36 2.90 -10.52 -1.74
N CYS A 37 1.87 -9.79 -1.32
CA CYS A 37 1.89 -9.02 -0.07
C CYS A 37 2.08 -9.95 1.15
N SER A 38 1.34 -11.07 1.23
CA SER A 38 1.52 -12.09 2.28
C SER A 38 2.97 -12.59 2.33
N LYS A 39 3.54 -12.94 1.18
CA LYS A 39 4.93 -13.40 1.08
C LYS A 39 5.93 -12.36 1.58
N ILE A 40 5.81 -11.11 1.11
CA ILE A 40 6.74 -10.03 1.47
C ILE A 40 6.66 -9.77 2.97
N LEU A 41 5.46 -9.71 3.55
CA LEU A 41 5.27 -9.48 4.98
C LEU A 41 5.82 -10.64 5.84
N LYS A 42 5.60 -11.89 5.42
CA LYS A 42 6.13 -13.08 6.12
C LYS A 42 7.66 -13.20 6.05
N GLU A 43 8.30 -12.70 5.00
CA GLU A 43 9.77 -12.66 4.95
C GLU A 43 10.32 -11.47 5.74
N LEU A 44 9.69 -10.29 5.62
CA LEU A 44 10.08 -9.10 6.38
C LEU A 44 9.98 -9.34 7.90
N SER A 45 8.92 -10.00 8.36
CA SER A 45 8.72 -10.33 9.77
C SER A 45 9.78 -11.27 10.35
N LYS A 46 10.50 -12.04 9.51
CA LYS A 46 11.59 -12.92 9.97
C LYS A 46 12.92 -12.17 10.11
N GLU A 47 13.08 -11.08 9.38
CA GLU A 47 14.28 -10.23 9.42
C GLU A 47 14.16 -9.12 10.48
N GLU A 48 12.94 -8.80 10.90
CA GLU A 48 12.65 -7.83 11.95
C GLU A 48 13.05 -8.36 13.35
N GLU A 49 13.79 -7.54 14.12
CA GLU A 49 14.23 -7.90 15.47
C GLU A 49 13.17 -7.60 16.55
N ASP A 50 12.31 -6.60 16.30
CA ASP A 50 11.25 -6.21 17.22
C ASP A 50 10.05 -7.17 17.13
N THR A 51 9.62 -7.67 18.29
CA THR A 51 8.60 -8.73 18.37
C THR A 51 7.21 -8.19 18.06
N ASP A 52 6.89 -6.98 18.53
CA ASP A 52 5.55 -6.39 18.34
C ASP A 52 5.28 -6.09 16.86
N SER A 53 6.25 -5.47 16.18
CA SER A 53 6.17 -5.21 14.74
C SER A 53 6.19 -6.49 13.90
N SER A 54 6.97 -7.51 14.28
CA SER A 54 6.95 -8.82 13.64
C SER A 54 5.58 -9.49 13.73
N GLU A 55 4.94 -9.47 14.90
CA GLU A 55 3.59 -10.00 15.11
C GLU A 55 2.53 -9.23 14.30
N GLU A 56 2.63 -7.89 14.25
CA GLU A 56 1.72 -7.06 13.43
C GLU A 56 1.86 -7.37 11.93
N MET A 57 3.09 -7.52 11.43
CA MET A 57 3.34 -7.90 10.03
C MET A 57 2.78 -9.29 9.71
N LEU A 58 2.92 -10.25 10.63
CA LEU A 58 2.34 -11.59 10.48
C LEU A 58 0.81 -11.55 10.47
N ALA A 59 0.20 -10.76 11.36
CA ALA A 59 -1.25 -10.57 11.39
C ALA A 59 -1.77 -9.93 10.10
N LEU A 60 -1.05 -8.95 9.55
CA LEU A 60 -1.35 -8.32 8.27
C LEU A 60 -1.19 -9.32 7.10
N ALA A 61 -0.14 -10.15 7.12
CA ALA A 61 0.06 -11.19 6.11
C ALA A 61 -1.10 -12.19 6.09
N ASP A 62 -1.53 -12.65 7.26
CA ASP A 62 -2.69 -13.54 7.42
C ASP A 62 -3.99 -12.88 6.92
N GLN A 63 -4.15 -11.57 7.11
CA GLN A 63 -5.29 -10.82 6.57
C GLN A 63 -5.28 -10.80 5.03
N TYR A 64 -4.12 -10.62 4.39
CA TYR A 64 -3.98 -10.69 2.93
C TYR A 64 -4.20 -12.11 2.39
N GLU A 65 -3.73 -13.14 3.11
CA GLU A 65 -4.05 -14.54 2.78
C GLU A 65 -5.58 -14.77 2.79
N LEU A 66 -6.29 -14.28 3.82
CA LEU A 66 -7.75 -14.36 3.90
C LEU A 66 -8.47 -13.58 2.79
N ARG A 67 -7.95 -12.42 2.37
CA ARG A 67 -8.49 -11.66 1.23
C ARG A 67 -8.33 -12.44 -0.08
N ALA A 68 -7.18 -13.06 -0.31
CA ALA A 68 -6.95 -13.92 -1.47
C ALA A 68 -7.94 -15.10 -1.50
N ILE A 69 -8.18 -15.74 -0.35
CA ILE A 69 -9.18 -16.82 -0.20
C ILE A 69 -10.58 -16.31 -0.51
N GLY A 70 -10.96 -15.14 0.02
CA GLY A 70 -12.28 -14.55 -0.17
C GLY A 70 -12.60 -14.29 -1.64
N VAL A 71 -11.68 -13.61 -2.36
CA VAL A 71 -11.84 -13.33 -3.79
C VAL A 71 -11.85 -14.63 -4.61
N PHE A 72 -10.95 -15.57 -4.32
CA PHE A 72 -10.91 -16.85 -5.02
C PHE A 72 -12.19 -17.67 -4.79
N THR A 73 -12.76 -17.63 -3.58
CA THR A 73 -14.02 -18.32 -3.26
C THR A 73 -15.17 -17.78 -4.10
N GLU A 74 -15.26 -16.46 -4.26
CA GLU A 74 -16.29 -15.83 -5.09
C GLU A 74 -16.11 -16.16 -6.58
N CYS A 75 -14.86 -16.17 -7.07
CA CYS A 75 -14.54 -16.64 -8.42
C CYS A 75 -14.95 -18.09 -8.66
N TYR A 76 -14.59 -18.98 -7.72
CA TYR A 76 -14.87 -20.41 -7.81
C TYR A 76 -16.37 -20.72 -7.79
N ARG A 77 -17.15 -20.00 -6.96
CA ARG A 77 -18.61 -20.17 -6.90
C ARG A 77 -19.32 -19.79 -8.20
N LYS A 78 -18.78 -18.86 -8.98
CA LYS A 78 -19.39 -18.41 -10.24
C LYS A 78 -19.00 -19.28 -11.42
N ASP A 79 -17.71 -19.61 -11.56
CA ASP A 79 -17.19 -20.46 -12.64
C ASP A 79 -15.92 -21.19 -12.19
N GLU A 80 -16.04 -22.50 -11.97
CA GLU A 80 -14.94 -23.33 -11.51
C GLU A 80 -13.79 -23.43 -12.52
N GLU A 81 -14.08 -23.54 -13.83
CA GLU A 81 -13.06 -23.72 -14.87
C GLU A 81 -12.25 -22.42 -15.09
N ARG A 82 -12.93 -21.26 -15.08
CA ARG A 82 -12.24 -19.95 -15.14
C ARG A 82 -11.40 -19.70 -13.88
N ALA A 83 -11.92 -20.04 -12.70
CA ALA A 83 -11.16 -19.91 -11.46
C ALA A 83 -9.90 -20.80 -11.46
N GLN A 84 -9.96 -22.02 -12.02
CA GLN A 84 -8.78 -22.87 -12.18
C GLN A 84 -7.74 -22.29 -13.14
N LYS A 85 -8.17 -21.61 -14.21
CA LYS A 85 -7.25 -20.88 -15.11
C LYS A 85 -6.54 -19.73 -14.40
N LEU A 86 -7.18 -19.03 -13.46
CA LEU A 86 -6.55 -17.97 -12.66
C LEU A 86 -5.38 -18.49 -11.81
N LEU A 87 -5.43 -19.74 -11.34
CA LEU A 87 -4.33 -20.32 -10.53
C LEU A 87 -3.07 -20.63 -11.34
N THR A 88 -3.24 -21.00 -12.62
CA THR A 88 -2.17 -21.52 -13.49
C THR A 88 -1.63 -20.48 -14.49
N ARG A 89 -2.29 -19.32 -14.59
CA ARG A 89 -1.83 -18.24 -15.47
C ARG A 89 -0.49 -17.68 -14.99
N VAL A 90 0.34 -17.30 -15.96
CA VAL A 90 1.59 -16.58 -15.70
C VAL A 90 1.27 -15.09 -15.59
N SER A 91 1.47 -14.50 -14.42
CA SER A 91 1.32 -13.06 -14.24
C SER A 91 2.59 -12.34 -14.69
N GLU A 92 2.50 -11.53 -15.74
CA GLU A 92 3.61 -10.65 -16.17
C GLU A 92 3.84 -9.51 -15.16
N ALA A 93 2.84 -9.18 -14.32
CA ALA A 93 2.96 -8.17 -13.27
C ALA A 93 3.82 -8.64 -12.08
N TRP A 94 3.81 -9.93 -11.74
CA TRP A 94 4.52 -10.48 -10.59
C TRP A 94 5.65 -11.44 -11.01
N GLY A 95 6.52 -10.99 -11.92
CA GLY A 95 7.76 -11.69 -12.23
C GLY A 95 7.62 -13.01 -13.01
N LYS A 96 6.56 -13.17 -13.81
CA LYS A 96 6.26 -14.40 -14.59
C LYS A 96 6.10 -15.65 -13.72
N THR A 97 5.58 -15.46 -12.52
CA THR A 97 5.17 -16.53 -11.59
C THR A 97 3.68 -16.85 -11.74
N THR A 98 3.25 -17.96 -11.19
CA THR A 98 1.82 -18.32 -11.10
C THR A 98 1.29 -18.03 -9.70
N CYS A 99 -0.02 -17.79 -9.57
CA CYS A 99 -0.64 -17.57 -8.26
C CYS A 99 -0.42 -18.75 -7.32
N LEU A 100 -0.47 -19.98 -7.84
CA LEU A 100 -0.22 -21.18 -7.04
C LEU A 100 1.22 -21.24 -6.52
N GLN A 101 2.21 -20.93 -7.36
CA GLN A 101 3.62 -20.91 -6.96
C GLN A 101 3.89 -19.84 -5.90
N LEU A 102 3.31 -18.64 -6.04
CA LEU A 102 3.43 -17.58 -5.02
C LEU A 102 2.88 -18.02 -3.66
N ALA A 103 1.71 -18.67 -3.63
CA ALA A 103 1.11 -19.18 -2.40
C ALA A 103 1.96 -20.27 -1.72
N LEU A 104 2.58 -21.15 -2.51
CA LEU A 104 3.44 -22.22 -1.99
C LEU A 104 4.74 -21.66 -1.42
N GLU A 105 5.37 -20.72 -2.14
CA GLU A 105 6.58 -20.04 -1.67
C GLU A 105 6.34 -19.20 -0.42
N ALA A 106 5.16 -18.58 -0.30
CA ALA A 106 4.72 -17.85 0.89
C ALA A 106 4.31 -18.75 2.08
N LYS A 107 4.20 -20.07 1.85
CA LYS A 107 3.65 -21.04 2.81
C LYS A 107 2.23 -20.68 3.29
N ASP A 108 1.38 -20.21 2.37
CA ASP A 108 -0.02 -19.87 2.63
C ASP A 108 -0.89 -21.14 2.75
N MET A 109 -0.86 -21.74 3.94
CA MET A 109 -1.49 -23.03 4.22
C MET A 109 -3.02 -22.97 4.12
N LYS A 110 -3.64 -21.87 4.57
CA LYS A 110 -5.10 -21.70 4.54
C LYS A 110 -5.54 -21.57 3.09
N PHE A 111 -4.81 -20.82 2.26
CA PHE A 111 -5.11 -20.67 0.84
C PHE A 111 -5.03 -22.00 0.09
N VAL A 112 -3.91 -22.73 0.18
CA VAL A 112 -3.72 -24.01 -0.54
C VAL A 112 -4.71 -25.10 -0.07
N SER A 113 -5.13 -25.04 1.20
CA SER A 113 -6.13 -25.98 1.75
C SER A 113 -7.57 -25.73 1.29
N HIS A 114 -7.84 -24.61 0.60
CA HIS A 114 -9.17 -24.26 0.10
C HIS A 114 -9.73 -25.35 -0.84
N GLY A 115 -11.03 -25.65 -0.70
CA GLY A 115 -11.69 -26.75 -1.40
C GLY A 115 -11.55 -26.69 -2.93
N GLY A 116 -11.67 -25.50 -3.52
CA GLY A 116 -11.52 -25.31 -4.97
C GLY A 116 -10.09 -25.58 -5.50
N ILE A 117 -9.07 -25.27 -4.69
CA ILE A 117 -7.67 -25.59 -5.03
C ILE A 117 -7.43 -27.09 -4.89
N GLN A 118 -7.97 -27.72 -3.84
CA GLN A 118 -7.87 -29.17 -3.66
C GLN A 118 -8.62 -29.95 -4.76
N ALA A 119 -9.74 -29.41 -5.26
CA ALA A 119 -10.44 -29.96 -6.43
C ALA A 119 -9.57 -29.84 -7.71
N PHE A 120 -8.93 -28.68 -7.91
CA PHE A 120 -7.96 -28.49 -8.99
C PHE A 120 -6.78 -29.47 -8.92
N LEU A 121 -6.12 -29.60 -7.76
CA LEU A 121 -5.03 -30.55 -7.55
C LEU A 121 -5.47 -31.99 -7.78
N THR A 122 -6.71 -32.33 -7.41
CA THR A 122 -7.29 -33.64 -7.71
C THR A 122 -7.47 -33.83 -9.22
N LYS A 123 -7.96 -32.81 -9.94
CA LYS A 123 -8.08 -32.82 -11.40
C LYS A 123 -6.72 -32.95 -12.11
N VAL A 124 -5.66 -32.37 -11.54
CA VAL A 124 -4.27 -32.52 -12.01
C VAL A 124 -3.77 -33.95 -11.75
N TRP A 125 -3.99 -34.49 -10.55
CA TRP A 125 -3.58 -35.84 -10.15
C TRP A 125 -4.18 -36.96 -11.04
N TRP A 126 -5.46 -36.84 -11.39
CA TRP A 126 -6.13 -37.76 -12.31
C TRP A 126 -5.75 -37.54 -13.78
N GLY A 127 -5.12 -36.41 -14.11
CA GLY A 127 -4.61 -36.11 -15.44
C GLY A 127 -5.72 -36.04 -16.49
N GLN A 128 -5.71 -37.01 -17.42
CA GLN A 128 -6.72 -37.12 -18.50
C GLN A 128 -7.90 -38.03 -18.13
N LEU A 129 -7.82 -38.75 -17.01
CA LEU A 129 -8.89 -39.62 -16.49
C LEU A 129 -9.97 -38.77 -15.81
N SER A 130 -11.21 -39.25 -15.80
CA SER A 130 -12.25 -38.64 -14.94
C SER A 130 -11.95 -38.92 -13.46
N VAL A 131 -12.34 -38.00 -12.59
CA VAL A 131 -12.18 -38.11 -11.13
C VAL A 131 -13.16 -39.14 -10.54
N ASP A 132 -14.28 -39.42 -11.21
CA ASP A 132 -15.32 -40.35 -10.74
C ASP A 132 -14.90 -41.83 -10.81
N ASN A 133 -13.73 -42.11 -11.37
CA ASN A 133 -13.21 -43.46 -11.43
C ASN A 133 -12.77 -43.90 -10.02
N GLY A 134 -13.37 -44.95 -9.47
CA GLY A 134 -12.88 -45.56 -8.23
C GLY A 134 -11.48 -46.15 -8.42
N LEU A 135 -10.63 -46.06 -7.37
CA LEU A 135 -9.25 -46.59 -7.39
C LEU A 135 -9.18 -48.08 -7.81
N TRP A 136 -10.15 -48.89 -7.39
CA TRP A 136 -10.21 -50.31 -7.74
C TRP A 136 -10.30 -50.56 -9.25
N ARG A 137 -11.02 -49.70 -10.00
CA ARG A 137 -11.13 -49.81 -11.47
C ARG A 137 -9.79 -49.54 -12.14
N VAL A 138 -9.05 -48.56 -11.61
CA VAL A 138 -7.70 -48.21 -12.10
C VAL A 138 -6.73 -49.36 -11.85
N ILE A 139 -6.73 -49.92 -10.63
CA ILE A 139 -5.88 -51.06 -10.26
C ILE A 139 -6.17 -52.28 -11.13
N LEU A 140 -7.46 -52.60 -11.32
CA LEU A 140 -7.86 -53.72 -12.18
C LEU A 140 -7.37 -53.54 -13.63
N CYS A 141 -7.46 -52.33 -14.18
CA CYS A 141 -6.98 -52.05 -15.54
C CYS A 141 -5.45 -51.96 -15.65
N MET A 142 -4.74 -51.66 -14.55
CA MET A 142 -3.27 -51.76 -14.50
C MET A 142 -2.81 -53.22 -14.56
N LEU A 143 -3.50 -54.13 -13.87
CA LEU A 143 -3.18 -55.56 -13.87
C LEU A 143 -3.58 -56.25 -15.17
N ALA A 144 -4.76 -55.92 -15.69
CA ALA A 144 -5.31 -56.52 -16.91
C ALA A 144 -5.48 -55.46 -18.01
N PHE A 145 -4.38 -55.25 -18.76
CA PHE A 145 -4.29 -54.28 -19.85
C PHE A 145 -5.43 -54.34 -20.90
N PRO A 146 -5.95 -55.53 -21.31
CA PRO A 146 -7.06 -55.59 -22.25
C PRO A 146 -8.35 -54.91 -21.75
N LEU A 147 -8.58 -54.81 -20.43
CA LEU A 147 -9.76 -54.15 -19.84
C LEU A 147 -9.76 -52.63 -20.08
N LEU A 148 -8.61 -52.04 -20.43
CA LEU A 148 -8.57 -50.62 -20.79
C LEU A 148 -9.41 -50.34 -22.05
N THR A 149 -9.57 -51.35 -22.91
CA THR A 149 -10.35 -51.24 -24.16
C THR A 149 -11.85 -51.40 -23.93
N THR A 150 -12.29 -51.98 -22.80
CA THR A 150 -13.67 -52.40 -22.55
C THR A 150 -14.56 -51.33 -21.89
N GLY A 151 -14.19 -50.04 -22.01
CA GLY A 151 -15.05 -48.93 -21.55
C GLY A 151 -15.19 -48.79 -20.02
N LEU A 152 -14.54 -49.64 -19.22
CA LEU A 152 -14.61 -49.65 -17.75
C LEU A 152 -14.11 -48.33 -17.10
N ILE A 153 -13.22 -47.61 -17.79
CA ILE A 153 -12.63 -46.33 -17.36
C ILE A 153 -13.21 -45.18 -18.19
N SER A 154 -13.60 -44.12 -17.50
CA SER A 154 -14.02 -42.85 -18.10
C SER A 154 -12.84 -41.87 -18.24
N PHE A 155 -12.72 -41.23 -19.40
CA PHE A 155 -11.76 -40.16 -19.68
C PHE A 155 -12.48 -38.80 -19.71
N ARG A 156 -11.78 -37.73 -19.32
CA ARG A 156 -12.36 -36.38 -19.23
C ARG A 156 -12.69 -35.77 -20.58
N ASP A 157 -11.85 -36.01 -21.59
CA ASP A 157 -12.08 -35.51 -22.94
C ASP A 157 -12.99 -36.49 -23.71
N ARG A 158 -14.15 -36.01 -24.14
CA ARG A 158 -15.12 -36.77 -24.95
C ARG A 158 -14.50 -37.27 -26.26
N ARG A 159 -13.51 -36.56 -26.83
CA ARG A 159 -12.78 -37.01 -28.03
C ARG A 159 -11.93 -38.25 -27.74
N LEU A 160 -11.29 -38.30 -26.57
CA LEU A 160 -10.51 -39.47 -26.11
C LEU A 160 -11.41 -40.65 -25.72
N GLN A 161 -12.66 -40.41 -25.28
CA GLN A 161 -13.67 -41.47 -25.12
C GLN A 161 -14.06 -42.11 -26.46
N ALA A 162 -14.05 -41.37 -27.57
CA ALA A 162 -14.44 -41.86 -28.90
C ALA A 162 -13.34 -42.65 -29.61
N VAL A 163 -12.06 -42.42 -29.29
CA VAL A 163 -10.92 -43.09 -29.94
C VAL A 163 -10.62 -44.44 -29.28
N ARG A 164 -10.60 -45.52 -30.07
CA ARG A 164 -10.14 -46.86 -29.66
C ARG A 164 -8.67 -47.05 -30.06
N GLY A 165 -7.82 -47.53 -29.14
CA GLY A 165 -6.44 -47.96 -29.45
C GLY A 165 -5.32 -47.31 -28.62
N LEU A 166 -4.13 -47.21 -29.22
CA LEU A 166 -2.85 -46.80 -28.58
C LEU A 166 -2.88 -45.41 -27.93
N ALA A 167 -3.69 -44.49 -28.44
CA ALA A 167 -3.83 -43.15 -27.84
C ALA A 167 -4.45 -43.22 -26.44
N ARG A 168 -5.42 -44.11 -26.23
CA ARG A 168 -6.08 -44.35 -24.93
C ARG A 168 -5.12 -44.98 -23.92
N VAL A 169 -4.31 -45.93 -24.38
CA VAL A 169 -3.23 -46.55 -23.61
C VAL A 169 -2.21 -45.52 -23.16
N ARG A 170 -1.75 -44.67 -24.09
CA ARG A 170 -0.80 -43.60 -23.79
C ARG A 170 -1.40 -42.59 -22.81
N ALA A 171 -2.65 -42.19 -22.99
CA ALA A 171 -3.36 -41.30 -22.09
C ALA A 171 -3.49 -41.85 -20.67
N PHE A 172 -3.72 -43.17 -20.54
CA PHE A 172 -3.81 -43.85 -19.25
C PHE A 172 -2.46 -43.88 -18.52
N PHE A 173 -1.39 -44.33 -19.18
CA PHE A 173 -0.06 -44.41 -18.54
C PHE A 173 0.59 -43.04 -18.29
N ASN A 174 0.14 -41.99 -18.97
CA ASN A 174 0.57 -40.63 -18.68
C ASN A 174 -0.15 -39.99 -17.48
N ALA A 175 -1.15 -40.66 -16.88
CA ALA A 175 -1.84 -40.12 -15.71
C ALA A 175 -0.97 -40.29 -14.44
N PRO A 176 -0.75 -39.23 -13.64
CA PRO A 176 0.10 -39.29 -12.44
C PRO A 176 -0.32 -40.37 -11.44
N VAL A 177 -1.63 -40.56 -11.25
CA VAL A 177 -2.17 -41.63 -10.37
C VAL A 177 -1.71 -43.03 -10.79
N VAL A 178 -1.61 -43.31 -12.09
CA VAL A 178 -1.17 -44.60 -12.63
C VAL A 178 0.34 -44.75 -12.43
N ILE A 179 1.11 -43.71 -12.74
CA ILE A 179 2.56 -43.67 -12.53
C ILE A 179 2.89 -43.93 -11.05
N PHE A 180 2.17 -43.30 -10.14
CA PHE A 180 2.32 -43.49 -8.70
C PHE A 180 2.10 -44.95 -8.28
N HIS A 181 1.00 -45.58 -8.70
CA HIS A 181 0.71 -46.95 -8.30
C HIS A 181 1.67 -47.96 -8.93
N LEU A 182 2.11 -47.74 -10.17
CA LEU A 182 3.15 -48.57 -10.80
C LEU A 182 4.49 -48.44 -10.05
N ASN A 183 4.85 -47.24 -9.61
CA ASN A 183 6.04 -47.02 -8.78
C ASN A 183 5.92 -47.68 -7.41
N ILE A 184 4.75 -47.64 -6.75
CA ILE A 184 4.53 -48.38 -5.49
C ILE A 184 4.70 -49.89 -5.72
N LEU A 185 4.05 -50.44 -6.75
CA LEU A 185 4.08 -51.87 -7.03
C LEU A 185 5.51 -52.33 -7.36
N SER A 186 6.22 -51.53 -8.16
CA SER A 186 7.64 -51.70 -8.45
C SER A 186 8.47 -51.68 -7.15
N TYR A 187 8.30 -50.67 -6.31
CA TYR A 187 9.06 -50.54 -5.06
C TYR A 187 8.80 -51.68 -4.06
N PHE A 188 7.54 -52.12 -3.92
CA PHE A 188 7.20 -53.27 -3.09
C PHE A 188 7.83 -54.56 -3.63
N SER A 189 7.84 -54.73 -4.96
CA SER A 189 8.51 -55.87 -5.61
C SER A 189 10.02 -55.83 -5.39
N PHE A 190 10.64 -54.64 -5.43
CA PHE A 190 12.05 -54.45 -5.09
C PHE A 190 12.35 -54.88 -3.65
N LEU A 191 11.53 -54.47 -2.67
CA LEU A 191 11.72 -54.87 -1.27
C LEU A 191 11.55 -56.38 -1.06
N CYS A 192 10.54 -56.99 -1.69
CA CYS A 192 10.36 -58.44 -1.63
C CYS A 192 11.54 -59.19 -2.25
N LEU A 193 12.04 -58.73 -3.39
CA LEU A 193 13.21 -59.31 -4.05
C LEU A 193 14.48 -59.12 -3.20
N PHE A 194 14.66 -57.94 -2.60
CA PHE A 194 15.81 -57.65 -1.75
C PHE A 194 15.80 -58.51 -0.47
N ALA A 195 14.64 -58.66 0.16
CA ALA A 195 14.45 -59.57 1.28
C ALA A 195 14.74 -61.03 0.89
N TYR A 196 14.26 -61.48 -0.27
CA TYR A 196 14.55 -62.83 -0.78
C TYR A 196 16.05 -63.05 -0.99
N VAL A 197 16.76 -62.11 -1.61
CA VAL A 197 18.22 -62.22 -1.83
C VAL A 197 18.99 -62.21 -0.51
N LEU A 198 18.59 -61.38 0.47
CA LEU A 198 19.26 -61.31 1.77
C LEU A 198 19.05 -62.57 2.65
N MET A 199 17.88 -63.19 2.55
CA MET A 199 17.52 -64.36 3.36
C MET A 199 17.93 -65.69 2.72
N VAL A 200 17.72 -65.85 1.41
CA VAL A 200 17.83 -67.14 0.70
C VAL A 200 19.06 -67.20 -0.20
N ASP A 201 19.26 -66.19 -1.05
CA ASP A 201 20.23 -66.23 -2.17
C ASP A 201 21.49 -65.39 -1.92
N PHE A 202 21.98 -65.38 -0.67
CA PHE A 202 23.17 -64.61 -0.28
C PHE A 202 24.45 -65.44 -0.50
N GLN A 203 24.88 -65.53 -1.75
CA GLN A 203 26.06 -66.31 -2.17
C GLN A 203 27.33 -65.43 -2.34
N PRO A 204 28.54 -66.00 -2.20
CA PRO A 204 29.79 -65.27 -2.38
C PRO A 204 29.99 -64.77 -3.82
N SER A 205 29.41 -65.44 -4.81
CA SER A 205 29.32 -64.96 -6.19
C SER A 205 27.95 -64.34 -6.49
N PRO A 206 27.88 -63.21 -7.22
CA PRO A 206 26.61 -62.55 -7.56
C PRO A 206 25.70 -63.45 -8.38
N SER A 207 24.53 -63.75 -7.82
CA SER A 207 23.45 -64.43 -8.54
C SER A 207 22.78 -63.49 -9.55
N TRP A 208 21.94 -64.06 -10.43
CA TRP A 208 21.14 -63.25 -11.36
C TRP A 208 20.14 -62.33 -10.63
N CYS A 209 19.53 -62.80 -9.54
CA CYS A 209 18.59 -62.02 -8.73
C CYS A 209 19.29 -60.82 -8.09
N GLU A 210 20.52 -61.00 -7.62
CA GLU A 210 21.29 -59.92 -7.03
C GLU A 210 21.75 -58.88 -8.06
N ARG A 211 22.19 -59.31 -9.26
CA ARG A 211 22.47 -58.39 -10.37
C ARG A 211 21.26 -57.55 -10.75
N LEU A 212 20.06 -58.12 -10.67
CA LEU A 212 18.81 -57.38 -10.93
C LEU A 212 18.59 -56.29 -9.89
N ILE A 213 18.84 -56.55 -8.60
CA ILE A 213 18.77 -55.54 -7.53
C ILE A 213 19.76 -54.41 -7.78
N TYR A 214 20.98 -54.71 -8.24
CA TYR A 214 21.98 -53.67 -8.55
C TYR A 214 21.53 -52.77 -9.69
N LEU A 215 21.00 -53.36 -10.76
CA LEU A 215 20.43 -52.60 -11.87
C LEU A 215 19.25 -51.74 -11.40
N TRP A 216 18.40 -52.28 -10.53
CA TRP A 216 17.25 -51.58 -9.98
C TRP A 216 17.69 -50.39 -9.12
N LEU A 217 18.63 -50.59 -8.19
CA LEU A 217 19.11 -49.50 -7.37
C LEU A 217 19.82 -48.44 -8.20
N PHE A 218 20.63 -48.86 -9.18
CA PHE A 218 21.25 -47.91 -10.12
C PHE A 218 20.19 -47.05 -10.83
N SER A 219 19.06 -47.65 -11.21
CA SER A 219 17.94 -46.90 -11.80
C SER A 219 17.30 -45.89 -10.83
N LEU A 220 17.21 -46.22 -9.53
CA LEU A 220 16.76 -45.28 -8.50
C LEU A 220 17.75 -44.13 -8.30
N VAL A 221 19.07 -44.42 -8.29
CA VAL A 221 20.12 -43.39 -8.20
C VAL A 221 20.07 -42.45 -9.42
N CYS A 222 19.85 -42.97 -10.63
CA CYS A 222 19.67 -42.14 -11.82
C CYS A 222 18.45 -41.23 -11.73
N GLU A 223 17.36 -41.70 -11.11
CA GLU A 223 16.15 -40.89 -10.93
C GLU A 223 16.36 -39.78 -9.89
N GLU A 224 17.02 -40.07 -8.75
CA GLU A 224 17.42 -39.05 -7.77
C GLU A 224 18.37 -38.01 -8.39
N LEU A 225 19.33 -38.47 -9.20
CA LEU A 225 20.25 -37.57 -9.91
C LEU A 225 19.51 -36.71 -10.93
N ARG A 226 18.51 -37.26 -11.65
CA ARG A 226 17.66 -36.48 -12.55
C ARG A 226 16.90 -35.41 -11.77
N GLN A 227 16.37 -35.73 -10.60
CA GLN A 227 15.62 -34.79 -9.76
C GLN A 227 16.52 -33.65 -9.28
N LEU A 228 17.75 -33.95 -8.86
CA LEU A 228 18.75 -32.94 -8.48
C LEU A 228 19.14 -32.02 -9.65
N LEU A 229 19.25 -32.57 -10.86
CA LEU A 229 19.62 -31.83 -12.08
C LEU A 229 18.43 -31.15 -12.77
N TYR A 230 17.20 -31.43 -12.34
CA TYR A 230 16.00 -30.82 -12.90
C TYR A 230 15.81 -29.44 -12.29
N ASP A 231 16.46 -28.44 -12.86
CA ASP A 231 16.29 -27.02 -12.49
C ASP A 231 15.17 -26.40 -13.35
N PRO A 232 14.00 -26.09 -12.75
CA PRO A 232 12.90 -25.47 -13.47
C PRO A 232 13.11 -23.96 -13.71
N ASP A 233 13.97 -23.28 -12.94
CA ASP A 233 13.95 -21.80 -12.79
C ASP A 233 15.28 -21.10 -13.13
N GLU A 234 16.23 -21.79 -13.76
CA GLU A 234 17.59 -21.26 -14.02
C GLU A 234 18.27 -20.77 -12.72
N CYS A 235 17.89 -21.36 -11.59
CA CYS A 235 18.48 -21.07 -10.30
C CYS A 235 19.73 -21.94 -10.14
N GLY A 236 20.90 -21.30 -10.07
CA GLY A 236 22.19 -21.98 -10.04
C GLY A 236 22.23 -23.25 -9.17
N LEU A 237 22.92 -24.28 -9.67
CA LEU A 237 22.94 -25.66 -9.15
C LEU A 237 23.18 -25.75 -7.63
N VAL A 238 23.94 -24.83 -7.05
CA VAL A 238 24.24 -24.79 -5.61
C VAL A 238 22.98 -24.56 -4.76
N LYS A 239 22.11 -23.63 -5.17
CA LYS A 239 20.88 -23.32 -4.41
C LYS A 239 19.91 -24.50 -4.44
N MET A 240 19.83 -25.19 -5.58
CA MET A 240 19.01 -26.39 -5.73
C MET A 240 19.55 -27.57 -4.92
N ALA A 241 20.87 -27.77 -4.90
CA ALA A 241 21.48 -28.76 -4.04
C ALA A 241 21.20 -28.48 -2.56
N LEU A 242 21.36 -27.22 -2.12
CA LEU A 242 21.04 -26.83 -0.74
C LEU A 242 19.57 -27.09 -0.37
N LEU A 243 18.63 -26.82 -1.28
CA LEU A 243 17.21 -27.12 -1.07
C LEU A 243 16.98 -28.64 -0.96
N TYR A 244 17.54 -29.42 -1.87
CA TYR A 244 17.42 -30.88 -1.87
C TYR A 244 17.99 -31.49 -0.57
N PHE A 245 19.16 -31.04 -0.13
CA PHE A 245 19.78 -31.46 1.13
C PHE A 245 19.09 -30.90 2.38
N SER A 246 18.15 -29.96 2.28
CA SER A 246 17.37 -29.50 3.44
C SER A 246 16.31 -30.53 3.85
N ASP A 247 15.76 -31.26 2.88
CA ASP A 247 14.66 -32.20 3.11
C ASP A 247 15.09 -33.47 3.86
N PHE A 248 14.29 -33.82 4.88
CA PHE A 248 14.55 -34.98 5.73
C PHE A 248 14.52 -36.30 4.96
N TRP A 249 13.58 -36.47 4.03
CA TRP A 249 13.44 -37.70 3.26
C TRP A 249 14.59 -37.90 2.28
N ASN A 250 15.01 -36.83 1.60
CA ASN A 250 16.16 -36.87 0.69
C ASN A 250 17.47 -37.21 1.44
N LYS A 251 17.66 -36.69 2.67
CA LYS A 251 18.78 -37.10 3.53
C LYS A 251 18.75 -38.59 3.85
N LEU A 252 17.56 -39.14 4.16
CA LEU A 252 17.38 -40.57 4.42
C LEU A 252 17.69 -41.41 3.17
N ASP A 253 17.27 -40.95 2.00
CA ASP A 253 17.52 -41.62 0.73
C ASP A 253 19.01 -41.63 0.36
N ILE A 254 19.71 -40.51 0.53
CA ILE A 254 21.17 -40.44 0.36
C ILE A 254 21.87 -41.36 1.37
N ALA A 255 21.44 -41.35 2.63
CA ALA A 255 21.99 -42.24 3.65
C ALA A 255 21.81 -43.71 3.28
N ALA A 256 20.64 -44.13 2.80
CA ALA A 256 20.37 -45.48 2.33
C ALA A 256 21.27 -45.84 1.13
N ILE A 257 21.39 -44.96 0.12
CA ILE A 257 22.26 -45.21 -1.04
C ILE A 257 23.73 -45.36 -0.61
N LEU A 258 24.23 -44.53 0.32
CA LEU A 258 25.59 -44.63 0.84
C LEU A 258 25.81 -45.94 1.63
N LEU A 259 24.83 -46.34 2.44
CA LEU A 259 24.88 -47.57 3.24
C LEU A 259 24.85 -48.81 2.34
N PHE A 260 24.06 -48.77 1.26
CA PHE A 260 24.08 -49.81 0.23
C PHE A 260 25.42 -49.90 -0.49
N ILE A 261 26.03 -48.78 -0.89
CA ILE A 261 27.35 -48.79 -1.53
C ILE A 261 28.39 -49.39 -0.57
N ALA A 262 28.37 -48.99 0.70
CA ALA A 262 29.24 -49.58 1.73
C ALA A 262 28.99 -51.09 1.87
N GLY A 263 27.72 -51.52 1.98
CA GLY A 263 27.34 -52.93 2.04
C GLY A 263 27.81 -53.72 0.83
N LEU A 264 27.68 -53.16 -0.37
CA LEU A 264 28.14 -53.75 -1.63
C LEU A 264 29.67 -53.90 -1.64
N THR A 265 30.41 -52.87 -1.22
CA THR A 265 31.88 -52.95 -1.15
C THR A 265 32.36 -54.01 -0.16
N CYS A 266 31.76 -54.09 1.03
CA CYS A 266 32.03 -55.15 2.01
C CYS A 266 31.69 -56.55 1.45
N ARG A 267 30.62 -56.63 0.66
CA ARG A 267 30.15 -57.87 0.04
C ARG A 267 31.09 -58.36 -1.07
N LEU A 268 31.71 -57.46 -1.83
CA LEU A 268 32.69 -57.82 -2.88
C LEU A 268 34.01 -58.32 -2.30
N ILE A 269 34.30 -58.03 -1.02
CA ILE A 269 35.50 -58.50 -0.32
C ILE A 269 35.20 -59.84 0.38
N PRO A 270 35.83 -60.96 -0.01
CA PRO A 270 35.50 -62.28 0.53
C PRO A 270 35.62 -62.39 2.06
N GLY A 271 36.56 -61.66 2.67
CA GLY A 271 36.77 -61.64 4.12
C GLY A 271 35.74 -60.85 4.93
N LEU A 272 34.89 -60.05 4.28
CA LEU A 272 33.91 -59.16 4.91
C LEU A 272 32.46 -59.54 4.57
N LEU A 273 32.22 -60.77 4.13
CA LEU A 273 30.89 -61.22 3.69
C LEU A 273 29.83 -61.18 4.81
N TYR A 274 30.19 -61.56 6.04
CA TYR A 274 29.28 -61.49 7.19
C TYR A 274 28.98 -60.04 7.62
N PRO A 275 29.98 -59.16 7.79
CA PRO A 275 29.75 -57.71 7.94
C PRO A 275 28.92 -57.10 6.81
N GLY A 276 29.19 -57.48 5.55
CA GLY A 276 28.42 -57.03 4.39
C GLY A 276 26.94 -57.42 4.48
N ARG A 277 26.65 -58.63 4.95
CA ARG A 277 25.27 -59.07 5.23
C ARG A 277 24.60 -58.22 6.32
N ILE A 278 25.31 -57.92 7.40
CA ILE A 278 24.79 -57.06 8.48
C ILE A 278 24.49 -55.66 7.94
N VAL A 279 25.42 -55.05 7.20
CA VAL A 279 25.24 -53.71 6.63
C VAL A 279 24.06 -53.70 5.66
N LEU A 280 23.94 -54.68 4.76
CA LEU A 280 22.81 -54.80 3.84
C LEU A 280 21.47 -55.07 4.56
N SER A 281 21.48 -55.74 5.71
CA SER A 281 20.27 -55.93 6.52
C SER A 281 19.80 -54.65 7.20
N LEU A 282 20.73 -53.81 7.67
CA LEU A 282 20.42 -52.49 8.19
C LEU A 282 19.95 -51.56 7.06
N ASP A 283 20.57 -51.68 5.89
CA ASP A 283 20.16 -50.95 4.69
C ASP A 283 18.74 -51.32 4.24
N PHE A 284 18.36 -52.60 4.29
CA PHE A 284 16.96 -53.02 4.06
C PHE A 284 15.96 -52.33 5.00
N ILE A 285 16.32 -52.11 6.27
CA ILE A 285 15.48 -51.35 7.21
C ILE A 285 15.32 -49.90 6.72
N MET A 286 16.41 -49.25 6.26
CA MET A 286 16.35 -47.89 5.72
C MET A 286 15.43 -47.80 4.49
N PHE A 287 15.53 -48.73 3.54
CA PHE A 287 14.61 -48.81 2.41
C PHE A 287 13.16 -49.13 2.83
N CYS A 288 12.95 -49.90 3.90
CA CYS A 288 11.62 -50.09 4.47
C CYS A 288 11.07 -48.79 5.08
N LEU A 289 11.87 -48.00 5.80
CA LEU A 289 11.44 -46.71 6.35
C LEU A 289 11.01 -45.73 5.26
N ARG A 290 11.63 -45.80 4.06
CA ARG A 290 11.20 -45.02 2.89
C ARG A 290 9.76 -45.32 2.45
N LEU A 291 9.19 -46.51 2.74
CA LEU A 291 7.75 -46.76 2.48
C LEU A 291 6.85 -45.79 3.22
N MET A 292 7.26 -45.32 4.41
CA MET A 292 6.48 -44.32 5.15
C MET A 292 6.34 -43.04 4.33
N HIS A 293 7.39 -42.61 3.61
CA HIS A 293 7.32 -41.44 2.74
C HIS A 293 6.25 -41.60 1.65
N ILE A 294 6.16 -42.78 1.03
CA ILE A 294 5.17 -43.06 0.00
C ILE A 294 3.74 -42.99 0.57
N PHE A 295 3.52 -43.52 1.78
CA PHE A 295 2.20 -43.50 2.41
C PHE A 295 1.75 -42.12 2.88
N THR A 296 2.62 -41.10 2.83
CA THR A 296 2.23 -39.71 3.14
C THR A 296 1.15 -39.17 2.20
N ILE A 297 1.00 -39.70 0.98
CA ILE A 297 -0.08 -39.28 0.07
C ILE A 297 -1.47 -39.69 0.56
N SER A 298 -1.57 -40.69 1.43
CA SER A 298 -2.87 -41.17 1.88
C SER A 298 -3.52 -40.13 2.78
N LYS A 299 -4.78 -39.81 2.51
CA LYS A 299 -5.58 -38.88 3.34
C LYS A 299 -5.68 -39.33 4.80
N THR A 300 -5.60 -40.64 5.08
CA THR A 300 -5.77 -41.18 6.43
C THR A 300 -4.44 -41.40 7.17
N LEU A 301 -3.35 -41.70 6.44
CA LEU A 301 -2.04 -42.00 7.03
C LEU A 301 -1.10 -40.78 7.01
N GLY A 302 -1.20 -39.90 6.01
CA GLY A 302 -0.34 -38.73 5.86
C GLY A 302 -0.31 -37.83 7.10
N PRO A 303 -1.48 -37.39 7.61
CA PRO A 303 -1.54 -36.60 8.84
C PRO A 303 -0.83 -37.28 10.03
N LYS A 304 -1.02 -38.59 10.19
CA LYS A 304 -0.40 -39.35 11.29
C LYS A 304 1.13 -39.37 11.19
N ILE A 305 1.68 -39.49 9.98
CA ILE A 305 3.13 -39.46 9.74
C ILE A 305 3.71 -38.08 10.07
N ILE A 306 3.00 -36.99 9.74
CA ILE A 306 3.41 -35.62 10.08
C ILE A 306 3.46 -35.43 11.61
N ILE A 307 2.47 -35.96 12.32
CA ILE A 307 2.43 -35.95 13.79
C ILE A 307 3.63 -36.68 14.37
N VAL A 308 3.89 -37.92 13.93
CA VAL A 308 5.07 -38.70 14.35
C VAL A 308 6.35 -37.92 14.12
N LYS A 309 6.52 -37.30 12.94
CA LYS A 309 7.71 -36.49 12.62
C LYS A 309 7.92 -35.32 13.59
N ARG A 310 6.85 -34.68 14.07
CA ARG A 310 6.94 -33.59 15.05
C ARG A 310 7.24 -34.11 16.47
N MET A 311 6.62 -35.21 16.86
CA MET A 311 6.83 -35.88 18.15
C MET A 311 8.26 -36.43 18.31
N MET A 312 8.99 -36.66 17.21
CA MET A 312 10.40 -37.10 17.27
C MET A 312 11.31 -36.14 18.06
N LYS A 313 11.00 -34.85 18.11
CA LYS A 313 11.77 -33.90 18.96
C LYS A 313 11.56 -34.20 20.44
N ASP A 314 10.31 -34.44 20.84
CA ASP A 314 9.96 -34.81 22.22
C ASP A 314 10.59 -36.16 22.60
N VAL A 315 10.56 -37.13 21.67
CA VAL A 315 11.23 -38.44 21.82
C VAL A 315 12.72 -38.27 22.09
N PHE A 316 13.39 -37.37 21.38
CA PHE A 316 14.83 -37.18 21.54
C PHE A 316 15.19 -36.67 22.94
N PHE A 317 14.47 -35.65 23.44
CA PHE A 317 14.68 -35.16 24.81
C PHE A 317 14.33 -36.22 25.86
N PHE A 318 13.27 -36.98 25.63
CA PHE A 318 12.89 -38.08 26.51
C PHE A 318 13.95 -39.20 26.53
N LEU A 319 14.44 -39.62 25.37
CA LEU A 319 15.45 -40.66 25.24
C LEU A 319 16.74 -40.27 25.97
N PHE A 320 17.11 -39.00 25.93
CA PHE A 320 18.23 -38.48 26.71
C PHE A 320 18.00 -38.63 28.23
N LEU A 321 16.83 -38.22 28.73
CA LEU A 321 16.49 -38.36 30.14
C LEU A 321 16.44 -39.84 30.59
N LEU A 322 15.86 -40.71 29.75
CA LEU A 322 15.82 -42.15 29.96
C LEU A 322 17.23 -42.76 29.97
N ALA A 323 18.10 -42.36 29.03
CA ALA A 323 19.46 -42.86 28.92
C ALA A 323 20.29 -42.54 30.18
N VAL A 324 20.18 -41.30 30.69
CA VAL A 324 20.84 -40.90 31.95
C VAL A 324 20.39 -41.82 33.09
N TRP A 325 19.08 -42.04 33.22
CA TRP A 325 18.54 -42.89 34.28
C TRP A 325 18.95 -44.37 34.16
N VAL A 326 18.88 -44.93 32.95
CA VAL A 326 19.27 -46.33 32.66
C VAL A 326 20.75 -46.56 32.96
N VAL A 327 21.62 -45.64 32.53
CA VAL A 327 23.06 -45.77 32.78
C VAL A 327 23.36 -45.63 34.27
N SER A 328 22.76 -44.66 34.98
CA SER A 328 22.95 -44.51 36.43
C SER A 328 22.55 -45.77 37.21
N PHE A 329 21.37 -46.33 36.93
CA PHE A 329 20.94 -47.58 37.54
C PHE A 329 21.84 -48.76 37.14
N GLY A 330 22.22 -48.84 35.86
CA GLY A 330 23.06 -49.92 35.36
C GLY A 330 24.45 -49.96 35.97
N VAL A 331 25.07 -48.79 36.17
CA VAL A 331 26.35 -48.66 36.88
C VAL A 331 26.19 -49.07 38.34
N ALA A 332 25.15 -48.59 39.03
CA ALA A 332 24.89 -48.97 40.42
C ALA A 332 24.65 -50.47 40.58
N LYS A 333 23.80 -51.07 39.73
CA LYS A 333 23.52 -52.52 39.69
C LYS A 333 24.78 -53.33 39.45
N GLN A 334 25.60 -52.93 38.47
CA GLN A 334 26.84 -53.63 38.13
C GLN A 334 27.85 -53.55 39.29
N ALA A 335 28.01 -52.37 39.90
CA ALA A 335 28.93 -52.14 41.00
C ALA A 335 28.55 -52.90 42.29
N ILE A 336 27.25 -53.07 42.55
CA ILE A 336 26.74 -53.78 43.73
C ILE A 336 26.88 -55.31 43.58
N LEU A 337 26.59 -55.85 42.39
CA LEU A 337 26.46 -57.30 42.20
C LEU A 337 27.75 -57.99 41.77
N ILE A 338 28.61 -57.32 40.98
CA ILE A 338 29.77 -57.94 40.34
C ILE A 338 31.04 -57.25 40.80
N HIS A 339 31.93 -58.02 41.44
CA HIS A 339 33.24 -57.51 41.85
C HIS A 339 34.18 -57.40 40.64
N ASN A 340 34.74 -56.19 40.43
CA ASN A 340 35.85 -55.87 39.53
C ASN A 340 35.96 -56.74 38.26
N GLU A 341 35.19 -56.41 37.22
CA GLU A 341 35.27 -57.02 35.89
C GLU A 341 36.24 -56.20 35.02
N SER A 342 37.21 -56.86 34.38
CA SER A 342 38.21 -56.19 33.52
C SER A 342 37.82 -56.19 32.04
N ARG A 343 36.85 -57.03 31.65
CA ARG A 343 36.38 -57.16 30.26
C ARG A 343 35.42 -56.03 29.91
N VAL A 344 35.90 -55.03 29.17
CA VAL A 344 35.14 -53.82 28.80
C VAL A 344 33.84 -54.15 28.06
N ASP A 345 33.85 -55.15 27.16
CA ASP A 345 32.65 -55.57 26.41
C ASP A 345 31.52 -56.06 27.32
N TRP A 346 31.87 -56.84 28.36
CA TRP A 346 30.92 -57.36 29.33
C TRP A 346 30.44 -56.27 30.30
N ILE A 347 31.29 -55.30 30.65
CA ILE A 347 30.89 -54.12 31.43
C ILE A 347 29.88 -53.31 30.64
N PHE A 348 30.15 -52.99 29.38
CA PHE A 348 29.23 -52.21 28.55
C PHE A 348 27.89 -52.93 28.34
N ARG A 349 27.94 -54.24 28.03
CA ARG A 349 26.74 -55.09 27.89
C ARG A 349 25.95 -55.20 29.21
N GLY A 350 26.63 -55.31 30.34
CA GLY A 350 26.01 -55.44 31.66
C GLY A 350 25.39 -54.13 32.18
N VAL A 351 26.07 -53.01 31.97
CA VAL A 351 25.64 -51.68 32.42
C VAL A 351 24.52 -51.14 31.53
N VAL A 352 24.71 -51.11 30.21
CA VAL A 352 23.78 -50.44 29.30
C VAL A 352 22.71 -51.39 28.80
N TYR A 353 23.11 -52.47 28.13
CA TYR A 353 22.18 -53.35 27.43
C TYR A 353 21.27 -54.13 28.39
N GLN A 354 21.84 -54.71 29.44
CA GLN A 354 21.06 -55.49 30.40
C GLN A 354 20.09 -54.62 31.22
N SER A 355 20.52 -53.43 31.62
CA SER A 355 19.69 -52.50 32.39
C SER A 355 18.57 -51.89 31.55
N TYR A 356 18.77 -51.74 30.23
CA TYR A 356 17.70 -51.35 29.32
C TYR A 356 16.63 -52.46 29.19
N LEU A 357 17.04 -53.74 29.07
CA LEU A 357 16.11 -54.87 29.00
C LEU A 357 15.27 -55.05 30.27
N THR A 358 15.83 -54.68 31.43
CA THR A 358 15.14 -54.65 32.72
C THR A 358 13.87 -53.77 32.68
N ILE A 359 13.82 -52.69 31.88
CA ILE A 359 12.61 -51.84 31.74
C ILE A 359 11.43 -52.63 31.14
N PHE A 360 11.71 -53.49 30.15
CA PHE A 360 10.71 -54.33 29.50
C PHE A 360 10.35 -55.59 30.31
N GLY A 361 10.86 -55.71 31.53
CA GLY A 361 10.60 -56.86 32.40
C GLY A 361 11.46 -58.09 32.09
N GLN A 362 12.44 -58.00 31.20
CA GLN A 362 13.37 -59.10 30.92
C GLN A 362 14.55 -59.06 31.91
N MET A 363 14.41 -59.76 33.03
CA MET A 363 15.50 -59.97 33.97
C MET A 363 16.40 -61.12 33.53
N PRO A 364 17.73 -60.96 33.59
CA PRO A 364 18.64 -62.06 33.33
C PRO A 364 18.52 -63.12 34.42
N ALA A 365 18.40 -64.38 34.01
CA ALA A 365 18.27 -65.53 34.91
C ALA A 365 19.45 -65.69 35.90
N TYR A 366 20.64 -65.16 35.58
CA TYR A 366 21.82 -65.19 36.47
C TYR A 366 21.79 -64.11 37.58
N ILE A 367 20.81 -63.19 37.56
CA ILE A 367 20.55 -62.20 38.62
C ILE A 367 19.20 -62.47 39.31
N ASP A 368 18.32 -63.25 38.67
CA ASP A 368 17.06 -63.70 39.22
C ASP A 368 17.33 -64.72 40.36
N GLY A 369 17.27 -64.25 41.61
CA GLY A 369 17.59 -65.04 42.81
C GLY A 369 16.78 -66.34 42.93
N VAL A 370 15.65 -66.46 42.22
CA VAL A 370 14.79 -67.66 42.21
C VAL A 370 15.28 -68.73 41.22
N ASN A 371 15.84 -68.32 40.06
CA ASN A 371 16.29 -69.21 38.99
C ASN A 371 17.82 -69.21 38.80
N PHE A 372 18.56 -68.80 39.83
CA PHE A 372 20.01 -68.72 39.80
C PHE A 372 20.64 -70.11 39.65
N SER A 373 21.45 -70.29 38.59
CA SER A 373 22.26 -71.49 38.36
C SER A 373 23.69 -71.11 38.04
N LEU A 374 24.64 -71.77 38.71
CA LEU A 374 26.08 -71.51 38.55
C LEU A 374 26.59 -71.82 37.13
N ASP A 375 25.90 -72.71 36.40
CA ASP A 375 26.27 -73.12 35.04
C ASP A 375 26.13 -72.00 34.01
N GLN A 376 25.37 -70.96 34.32
CA GLN A 376 25.10 -69.82 33.44
C GLN A 376 26.13 -68.70 33.59
N CYS A 377 27.05 -68.77 34.57
CA CYS A 377 28.04 -67.73 34.83
C CYS A 377 29.44 -68.31 35.10
N SER A 378 30.48 -67.48 34.95
CA SER A 378 31.87 -67.85 35.25
C SER A 378 32.33 -67.16 36.55
N PRO A 379 32.79 -67.90 37.58
CA PRO A 379 33.21 -67.31 38.85
C PRO A 379 34.34 -66.28 38.70
N ASN A 380 35.33 -66.58 37.85
CA ASN A 380 36.50 -65.74 37.63
C ASN A 380 36.46 -64.97 36.29
N GLY A 381 35.36 -65.05 35.53
CA GLY A 381 35.26 -64.44 34.20
C GLY A 381 36.22 -65.05 33.16
N THR A 382 36.66 -66.30 33.38
CA THR A 382 37.60 -67.02 32.51
C THR A 382 36.98 -67.51 31.20
N ASP A 383 35.66 -67.69 31.18
CA ASP A 383 34.93 -68.08 29.98
C ASP A 383 34.52 -66.82 29.19
N PRO A 384 34.98 -66.66 27.92
CA PRO A 384 34.63 -65.51 27.10
C PRO A 384 33.13 -65.43 26.77
N TYR A 385 32.39 -66.54 26.83
CA TYR A 385 30.98 -66.62 26.45
C TYR A 385 30.00 -66.45 27.62
N LYS A 386 30.49 -66.50 28.87
CA LYS A 386 29.63 -66.38 30.07
C LYS A 386 29.89 -65.08 30.86
N PRO A 387 28.83 -64.47 31.42
CA PRO A 387 28.98 -63.34 32.33
C PRO A 387 29.69 -63.78 33.61
N LYS A 388 30.35 -62.84 34.29
CA LYS A 388 30.93 -63.10 35.62
C LYS A 388 29.82 -63.29 36.65
N CYS A 389 29.95 -64.29 37.51
CA CYS A 389 28.96 -64.57 38.54
C CYS A 389 28.88 -63.40 39.55
N PRO A 390 27.68 -63.14 40.11
CA PRO A 390 27.56 -62.27 41.28
C PRO A 390 28.42 -62.79 42.44
N GLU A 391 28.86 -61.89 43.32
CA GLU A 391 29.63 -62.27 44.50
C GLU A 391 28.80 -63.22 45.37
N SER A 392 29.31 -64.43 45.63
CA SER A 392 28.57 -65.52 46.29
C SER A 392 29.36 -66.11 47.46
N ASP A 393 28.63 -66.54 48.49
CA ASP A 393 29.22 -67.20 49.66
C ASP A 393 29.66 -68.62 49.30
N ALA A 394 30.95 -68.92 49.52
CA ALA A 394 31.61 -70.17 49.12
C ALA A 394 30.96 -71.44 49.71
N THR A 395 30.15 -71.31 50.77
CA THR A 395 29.53 -72.45 51.46
C THR A 395 28.09 -72.74 51.03
N ARG A 396 27.34 -71.73 50.57
CA ARG A 396 25.89 -71.83 50.30
C ARG A 396 25.52 -71.65 48.83
N HIS A 397 26.47 -71.32 47.96
CA HIS A 397 26.25 -71.10 46.52
C HIS A 397 25.11 -70.11 46.23
N ARG A 398 24.96 -69.09 47.09
CA ARG A 398 23.98 -68.01 46.96
C ARG A 398 24.70 -66.66 46.92
N PRO A 399 24.15 -65.64 46.24
CA PRO A 399 24.72 -64.31 46.24
C PRO A 399 24.82 -63.74 47.66
N ILE A 400 25.91 -63.04 47.97
CA ILE A 400 26.15 -62.34 49.24
C ILE A 400 25.15 -61.19 49.41
N PHE A 401 24.78 -60.56 48.30
CA PHE A 401 23.82 -59.49 48.29
C PHE A 401 22.41 -60.00 48.61
N PRO A 402 21.68 -59.40 49.57
CA PRO A 402 20.37 -59.86 49.97
C PRO A 402 19.34 -59.70 48.83
N GLU A 403 18.66 -60.81 48.52
CA GLU A 403 17.63 -60.86 47.46
C GLU A 403 16.55 -59.79 47.64
N TRP A 404 16.11 -59.54 48.88
CA TRP A 404 15.09 -58.54 49.21
C TRP A 404 15.51 -57.11 48.81
N LEU A 405 16.81 -56.78 48.88
CA LEU A 405 17.30 -55.46 48.53
C LEU A 405 17.39 -55.29 47.01
N THR A 406 17.75 -56.34 46.27
CA THR A 406 17.68 -56.37 44.79
C THR A 406 16.25 -56.18 44.32
N VAL A 407 15.28 -56.81 44.99
CA VAL A 407 13.85 -56.64 44.70
C VAL A 407 13.41 -55.21 44.99
N ILE A 408 13.82 -54.60 46.11
CA ILE A 408 13.49 -53.18 46.41
C ILE A 408 14.11 -52.25 45.37
N LEU A 409 15.39 -52.41 45.04
CA LEU A 409 16.09 -51.57 44.08
C LEU A 409 15.47 -51.69 42.68
N LEU A 410 15.04 -52.89 42.30
CA LEU A 410 14.30 -53.15 41.08
C LEU A 410 12.90 -52.51 41.11
N CYS A 411 12.16 -52.63 42.20
CA CYS A 411 10.85 -51.99 42.37
C CYS A 411 10.95 -50.47 42.26
N LEU A 412 11.95 -49.86 42.90
CA LEU A 412 12.22 -48.42 42.77
C LEU A 412 12.55 -48.06 41.32
N TYR A 413 13.41 -48.82 40.67
CA TYR A 413 13.76 -48.61 39.27
C TYR A 413 12.55 -48.68 38.33
N LEU A 414 11.72 -49.71 38.46
CA LEU A 414 10.49 -49.88 37.68
C LEU A 414 9.43 -48.82 38.01
N LEU A 415 9.32 -48.39 39.26
CA LEU A 415 8.44 -47.30 39.67
C LEU A 415 8.84 -46.00 38.97
N PHE A 416 10.11 -45.59 39.05
CA PHE A 416 10.58 -44.37 38.39
C PHE A 416 10.50 -44.47 36.87
N THR A 417 10.93 -45.58 36.27
CA THR A 417 10.89 -45.72 34.80
C THR A 417 9.47 -45.83 34.27
N ASN A 418 8.67 -46.77 34.79
CA ASN A 418 7.38 -47.09 34.20
C ASN A 418 6.23 -46.20 34.71
N ILE A 419 6.28 -45.70 35.95
CA ILE A 419 5.21 -44.84 36.48
C ILE A 419 5.55 -43.36 36.28
N LEU A 420 6.79 -42.93 36.45
CA LEU A 420 7.13 -41.52 36.27
C LEU A 420 7.48 -41.21 34.82
N LEU A 421 8.51 -41.85 34.27
CA LEU A 421 9.06 -41.47 32.95
C LEU A 421 8.12 -41.83 31.79
N LEU A 422 7.59 -43.06 31.75
CA LEU A 422 6.65 -43.43 30.68
C LEU A 422 5.36 -42.59 30.70
N ASN A 423 4.80 -42.29 31.88
CA ASN A 423 3.62 -41.42 31.95
C ASN A 423 3.93 -39.97 31.56
N LEU A 424 5.13 -39.48 31.87
CA LEU A 424 5.59 -38.19 31.36
C LEU A 424 5.67 -38.19 29.83
N LEU A 425 6.21 -39.26 29.21
CA LEU A 425 6.23 -39.40 27.75
C LEU A 425 4.82 -39.40 27.16
N ILE A 426 3.89 -40.16 27.75
CA ILE A 426 2.49 -40.19 27.32
C ILE A 426 1.87 -38.80 27.43
N ALA A 427 2.14 -38.06 28.50
CA ALA A 427 1.64 -36.70 28.68
C ALA A 427 2.21 -35.72 27.64
N MET A 428 3.52 -35.74 27.39
CA MET A 428 4.16 -34.91 26.37
C MET A 428 3.61 -35.23 24.98
N PHE A 429 3.46 -36.51 24.66
CA PHE A 429 2.88 -36.96 23.40
C PHE A 429 1.42 -36.56 23.25
N ASN A 430 0.62 -36.64 24.31
CA ASN A 430 -0.78 -36.24 24.25
C ASN A 430 -0.90 -34.72 24.02
N TYR A 431 -0.05 -33.92 24.68
CA TYR A 431 0.01 -32.48 24.48
C TYR A 431 0.37 -32.11 23.04
N THR A 432 1.46 -32.67 22.50
CA THR A 432 1.87 -32.38 21.12
C THR A 432 0.93 -32.98 20.08
N PHE A 433 0.32 -34.14 20.35
CA PHE A 433 -0.73 -34.71 19.52
C PHE A 433 -1.93 -33.76 19.42
N GLN A 434 -2.45 -33.25 20.55
CA GLN A 434 -3.60 -32.35 20.57
C GLN A 434 -3.33 -31.05 19.81
N GLN A 435 -2.18 -30.41 20.04
CA GLN A 435 -1.82 -29.16 19.35
C GLN A 435 -1.68 -29.33 17.84
N VAL A 436 -1.10 -30.45 17.40
CA VAL A 436 -0.81 -30.65 15.98
C VAL A 436 -2.07 -31.12 15.23
N GLN A 437 -2.92 -31.94 15.86
CA GLN A 437 -4.09 -32.58 15.23
C GLN A 437 -5.05 -31.57 14.57
N GLU A 438 -5.28 -30.40 15.18
CA GLU A 438 -6.22 -29.39 14.66
C GLU A 438 -5.81 -28.82 13.29
N HIS A 439 -4.51 -28.67 13.04
CA HIS A 439 -3.98 -28.08 11.80
C HIS A 439 -3.40 -29.11 10.83
N THR A 440 -3.33 -30.39 11.20
CA THR A 440 -2.60 -31.40 10.41
C THR A 440 -3.21 -31.62 9.03
N ASP A 441 -4.54 -31.58 8.88
CA ASP A 441 -5.19 -31.74 7.58
C ASP A 441 -4.78 -30.62 6.59
N GLN A 442 -4.60 -29.39 7.09
CA GLN A 442 -4.12 -28.26 6.27
C GLN A 442 -2.67 -28.49 5.84
N ILE A 443 -1.80 -28.93 6.76
CA ILE A 443 -0.40 -29.26 6.46
C ILE A 443 -0.32 -30.38 5.42
N TRP A 444 -1.12 -31.43 5.57
CA TRP A 444 -1.16 -32.54 4.62
C TRP A 444 -1.65 -32.07 3.23
N LYS A 445 -2.72 -31.27 3.16
CA LYS A 445 -3.23 -30.68 1.92
C LYS A 445 -2.20 -29.79 1.22
N PHE A 446 -1.36 -29.10 1.98
CA PHE A 446 -0.25 -28.29 1.46
C PHE A 446 0.84 -29.20 0.88
N GLN A 447 1.36 -30.17 1.65
CA GLN A 447 2.40 -31.10 1.20
C GLN A 447 1.98 -31.98 0.01
N ARG A 448 0.67 -32.25 -0.12
CA ARG A 448 0.12 -32.98 -1.25
C ARG A 448 0.45 -32.33 -2.59
N HIS A 449 0.57 -31.00 -2.67
CA HIS A 449 0.94 -30.31 -3.89
C HIS A 449 2.30 -30.76 -4.41
N ASP A 450 3.32 -30.71 -3.55
CA ASP A 450 4.72 -30.97 -3.93
C ASP A 450 4.88 -32.38 -4.48
N LEU A 451 4.17 -33.33 -3.88
CA LEU A 451 4.13 -34.71 -4.32
C LEU A 451 3.42 -34.87 -5.69
N ILE A 452 2.33 -34.14 -5.93
CA ILE A 452 1.62 -34.18 -7.21
C ILE A 452 2.52 -33.59 -8.32
N GLU A 453 3.20 -32.48 -8.05
CA GLU A 453 4.13 -31.86 -8.99
C GLU A 453 5.29 -32.80 -9.34
N GLU A 454 5.85 -33.48 -8.33
CA GLU A 454 6.90 -34.49 -8.50
C GLU A 454 6.47 -35.61 -9.45
N TYR A 455 5.32 -36.24 -9.20
CA TYR A 455 4.83 -37.36 -10.04
C TYR A 455 4.32 -36.93 -11.41
N GLN A 456 3.87 -35.68 -11.56
CA GLN A 456 3.53 -35.12 -12.88
C GLN A 456 4.77 -34.90 -13.74
N GLY A 457 5.91 -34.56 -13.12
CA GLY A 457 7.20 -34.38 -13.79
C GLY A 457 7.94 -35.67 -14.12
N ARG A 458 7.50 -36.82 -13.57
CA ARG A 458 8.16 -38.12 -13.74
C ARG A 458 7.83 -38.77 -15.09
N PRO A 459 8.80 -39.47 -15.70
CA PRO A 459 8.51 -40.31 -16.85
C PRO A 459 7.56 -41.47 -16.46
N PRO A 460 6.73 -41.97 -17.39
CA PRO A 460 5.69 -42.94 -17.07
C PRO A 460 6.21 -44.37 -16.81
N ALA A 461 7.48 -44.64 -17.11
CA ALA A 461 8.08 -45.97 -16.96
C ALA A 461 8.48 -46.20 -15.49
N PRO A 462 8.03 -47.31 -14.85
CA PRO A 462 8.48 -47.65 -13.51
C PRO A 462 9.95 -48.11 -13.52
N PRO A 463 10.70 -47.93 -12.43
CA PRO A 463 11.96 -48.63 -12.20
C PRO A 463 11.75 -50.16 -12.33
N PRO A 464 12.59 -50.93 -13.06
CA PRO A 464 13.90 -50.59 -13.64
C PRO A 464 13.88 -50.04 -15.08
N PHE A 465 12.72 -50.07 -15.76
CA PHE A 465 12.60 -49.66 -17.18
C PHE A 465 12.79 -48.15 -17.41
N ILE A 466 12.81 -47.37 -16.34
CA ILE A 466 13.07 -45.93 -16.36
C ILE A 466 14.40 -45.57 -17.03
N LEU A 467 15.42 -46.45 -16.97
CA LEU A 467 16.72 -46.24 -17.62
C LEU A 467 16.59 -45.97 -19.13
N LEU A 468 15.67 -46.67 -19.82
CA LEU A 468 15.40 -46.44 -21.24
C LEU A 468 14.78 -45.06 -21.49
N SER A 469 13.95 -44.58 -20.56
CA SER A 469 13.36 -43.25 -20.63
C SER A 469 14.41 -42.15 -20.42
N HIS A 470 15.32 -42.34 -19.45
CA HIS A 470 16.46 -41.44 -19.25
C HIS A 470 17.37 -41.40 -20.47
N LEU A 471 17.69 -42.56 -21.06
CA LEU A 471 18.50 -42.63 -22.28
C LEU A 471 17.82 -41.87 -23.43
N HIS A 472 16.52 -42.07 -23.62
CA HIS A 472 15.75 -41.33 -24.62
C HIS A 472 15.76 -39.81 -24.37
N LEU A 473 15.58 -39.38 -23.12
CA LEU A 473 15.61 -37.96 -22.75
C LEU A 473 17.00 -37.35 -22.91
N PHE A 474 18.05 -38.10 -22.55
CA PHE A 474 19.44 -37.71 -22.71
C PHE A 474 19.80 -37.52 -24.18
N ILE A 475 19.44 -38.48 -25.04
CA ILE A 475 19.58 -38.37 -26.51
C ILE A 475 18.86 -37.11 -27.01
N LYS A 476 17.62 -36.87 -26.56
CA LYS A 476 16.84 -35.72 -27.00
C LYS A 476 17.44 -34.36 -26.59
N ARG A 477 18.04 -34.27 -25.40
CA ARG A 477 18.62 -33.03 -24.87
C ARG A 477 20.04 -32.78 -25.40
N VAL A 478 20.89 -33.80 -25.39
CA VAL A 478 22.32 -33.67 -25.72
C VAL A 478 22.55 -33.78 -27.22
N ILE A 479 21.95 -34.77 -27.88
CA ILE A 479 22.18 -35.05 -29.30
C ILE A 479 21.27 -34.17 -30.17
N LEU A 480 19.97 -34.13 -29.86
CA LEU A 480 19.00 -33.38 -30.68
C LEU A 480 18.85 -31.90 -30.27
N LYS A 481 19.49 -31.46 -29.18
CA LYS A 481 19.39 -30.09 -28.62
C LYS A 481 17.96 -29.55 -28.51
N ILE A 482 16.96 -30.41 -28.37
CA ILE A 482 15.56 -29.98 -28.24
C ILE A 482 15.36 -29.50 -26.80
N PRO A 483 14.99 -28.23 -26.58
CA PRO A 483 14.76 -27.72 -25.23
C PRO A 483 13.60 -28.49 -24.57
N ALA A 484 13.71 -28.70 -23.26
CA ALA A 484 12.65 -29.33 -22.49
C ALA A 484 11.37 -28.49 -22.62
N LYS A 485 10.29 -29.10 -23.12
CA LYS A 485 8.97 -28.45 -23.08
C LYS A 485 8.54 -28.42 -21.62
N ARG A 486 8.51 -27.22 -21.01
CA ARG A 486 7.96 -27.00 -19.66
C ARG A 486 6.54 -27.56 -19.60
N HIS A 487 6.17 -28.11 -18.43
CA HIS A 487 4.86 -28.70 -18.20
C HIS A 487 3.77 -27.63 -18.32
N LYS A 488 3.07 -27.61 -19.47
CA LYS A 488 2.04 -26.62 -19.82
C LYS A 488 0.82 -26.60 -18.86
N GLN A 489 0.66 -27.61 -18.01
CA GLN A 489 -0.52 -27.78 -17.16
C GLN A 489 -0.48 -26.93 -15.88
N LEU A 490 0.70 -26.73 -15.28
CA LEU A 490 0.86 -25.92 -14.07
C LEU A 490 1.22 -24.46 -14.38
N LYS A 491 1.85 -24.24 -15.55
CA LYS A 491 2.23 -22.91 -16.02
C LYS A 491 1.69 -22.69 -17.44
N ASN A 492 0.65 -21.87 -17.55
CA ASN A 492 0.01 -21.55 -18.82
C ASN A 492 0.16 -20.06 -19.15
N LYS A 493 0.70 -19.77 -20.33
CA LYS A 493 0.72 -18.41 -20.88
C LYS A 493 -0.54 -18.23 -21.72
N LEU A 494 -1.45 -17.40 -21.24
CA LEU A 494 -2.70 -17.09 -21.93
C LEU A 494 -2.46 -16.11 -23.08
N GLU A 495 -3.38 -16.12 -24.04
CA GLU A 495 -3.43 -15.06 -25.06
C GLU A 495 -3.87 -13.74 -24.42
N LYS A 496 -3.34 -12.60 -24.89
CA LYS A 496 -3.59 -11.29 -24.28
C LYS A 496 -5.07 -10.93 -24.19
N ASN A 497 -5.87 -11.33 -25.18
CA ASN A 497 -7.31 -11.05 -25.21
C ASN A 497 -8.07 -11.90 -24.17
N GLU A 498 -7.70 -13.18 -24.04
CA GLU A 498 -8.28 -14.07 -23.02
C GLU A 498 -7.88 -13.63 -21.61
N GLU A 499 -6.62 -13.22 -21.43
CA GLU A 499 -6.11 -12.68 -20.17
C GLU A 499 -6.85 -11.39 -19.76
N ALA A 500 -7.04 -10.43 -20.68
CA ALA A 500 -7.79 -9.21 -20.39
C ALA A 500 -9.24 -9.49 -20.00
N ALA A 501 -9.91 -10.41 -20.70
CA ALA A 501 -11.27 -10.83 -20.35
C ALA A 501 -11.32 -11.50 -18.95
N LEU A 502 -10.35 -12.37 -18.65
CA LEU A 502 -10.26 -13.06 -17.36
C LEU A 502 -9.98 -12.09 -16.20
N LEU A 503 -9.09 -11.12 -16.39
CA LEU A 503 -8.78 -10.09 -15.38
C LEU A 503 -9.95 -9.14 -15.18
N SER A 504 -10.65 -8.73 -16.23
CA SER A 504 -11.86 -7.89 -16.10
C SER A 504 -12.96 -8.60 -15.29
N TRP A 505 -13.09 -9.92 -15.47
CA TRP A 505 -13.99 -10.76 -14.68
C TRP A 505 -13.53 -10.90 -13.23
N GLU A 506 -12.24 -11.10 -12.97
CA GLU A 506 -11.66 -11.10 -11.62
C GLU A 506 -11.93 -9.77 -10.88
N ILE A 507 -11.72 -8.64 -11.56
CA ILE A 507 -11.96 -7.29 -11.00
C ILE A 507 -13.43 -7.09 -10.64
N TYR A 508 -14.35 -7.51 -11.51
CA TYR A 508 -15.78 -7.43 -11.24
C TYR A 508 -16.17 -8.26 -10.00
N LEU A 509 -15.63 -9.47 -9.85
CA LEU A 509 -15.91 -10.32 -8.70
C LEU A 509 -15.25 -9.84 -7.41
N LYS A 510 -14.05 -9.24 -7.49
CA LYS A 510 -13.42 -8.54 -6.37
C LYS A 510 -14.31 -7.41 -5.87
N GLU A 511 -14.89 -6.61 -6.75
CA GLU A 511 -15.79 -5.52 -6.37
C GLU A 511 -17.04 -6.05 -5.65
N ASN A 512 -17.63 -7.14 -6.17
CA ASN A 512 -18.74 -7.82 -5.50
C ASN A 512 -18.34 -8.36 -4.10
N TYR A 513 -17.14 -8.93 -3.99
CA TYR A 513 -16.58 -9.38 -2.71
C TYR A 513 -16.39 -8.21 -1.72
N LEU A 514 -15.80 -7.10 -2.15
CA LEU A 514 -15.60 -5.90 -1.33
C LEU A 514 -16.92 -5.33 -0.81
N GLN A 515 -17.94 -5.24 -1.68
CA GLN A 515 -19.28 -4.79 -1.28
C GLN A 515 -19.90 -5.72 -0.24
N ASN A 516 -19.79 -7.04 -0.42
CA ASN A 516 -20.28 -8.03 0.55
C ASN A 516 -19.53 -7.94 1.88
N GLN A 517 -18.21 -7.74 1.85
CA GLN A 517 -17.40 -7.59 3.05
C GLN A 517 -17.75 -6.31 3.82
N GLN A 518 -17.88 -5.17 3.13
CA GLN A 518 -18.32 -3.91 3.74
C GLN A 518 -19.73 -4.03 4.33
N TYR A 519 -20.64 -4.71 3.63
CA TYR A 519 -21.98 -4.98 4.16
C TYR A 519 -21.93 -5.82 5.44
N GLN A 520 -21.14 -6.90 5.46
CA GLN A 520 -20.96 -7.73 6.66
C GLN A 520 -20.32 -6.96 7.82
N GLN A 521 -19.32 -6.11 7.54
CA GLN A 521 -18.68 -5.27 8.55
C GLN A 521 -19.65 -4.24 9.15
N LYS A 522 -20.51 -3.61 8.32
CA LYS A 522 -21.60 -2.74 8.77
C LYS A 522 -22.65 -3.49 9.60
N GLN A 523 -22.83 -4.79 9.38
CA GLN A 523 -23.77 -5.61 10.15
C GLN A 523 -23.25 -5.99 11.55
N ARG A 524 -21.93 -5.95 11.78
CA ARG A 524 -21.29 -6.30 13.05
C ARG A 524 -21.80 -5.37 14.17
N THR A 525 -22.15 -5.95 15.31
CA THR A 525 -22.70 -5.23 16.47
C THR A 525 -21.74 -4.17 17.01
N GLU A 526 -20.45 -4.50 17.11
CA GLU A 526 -19.38 -3.56 17.51
C GLU A 526 -19.37 -2.30 16.64
N GLN A 527 -19.42 -2.46 15.31
CA GLN A 527 -19.42 -1.33 14.39
C GLN A 527 -20.70 -0.48 14.51
N LYS A 528 -21.85 -1.12 14.73
CA LYS A 528 -23.12 -0.41 14.96
C LYS A 528 -23.09 0.39 16.25
N ILE A 529 -22.51 -0.16 17.32
CA ILE A 529 -22.35 0.55 18.60
C ILE A 529 -21.46 1.78 18.39
N GLN A 530 -20.36 1.64 17.65
CA GLN A 530 -19.48 2.78 17.34
C GLN A 530 -20.19 3.85 16.49
N ASP A 531 -20.95 3.45 15.46
CA ASP A 531 -21.72 4.39 14.63
C ASP A 531 -22.79 5.12 15.46
N ILE A 532 -23.45 4.43 16.40
CA ILE A 532 -24.36 5.07 17.35
C ILE A 532 -23.61 6.06 18.24
N SER A 533 -22.44 5.70 18.78
CA SER A 533 -21.61 6.60 19.59
C SER A 533 -21.28 7.88 18.82
N ASN A 534 -20.72 7.73 17.61
CA ASN A 534 -20.34 8.86 16.77
C ASN A 534 -21.55 9.74 16.42
N ARG A 535 -22.73 9.13 16.18
CA ARG A 535 -23.96 9.88 15.92
C ARG A 535 -24.46 10.64 17.14
N VAL A 536 -24.36 10.04 18.33
CA VAL A 536 -24.68 10.72 19.59
C VAL A 536 -23.76 11.91 19.78
N ASP A 537 -22.46 11.77 19.53
CA ASP A 537 -21.51 12.88 19.60
C ASP A 537 -21.91 14.03 18.65
N THR A 538 -22.24 13.72 17.38
CA THR A 538 -22.72 14.76 16.44
C THR A 538 -24.04 15.40 16.87
N MET A 539 -24.91 14.67 17.57
CA MET A 539 -26.15 15.21 18.08
C MET A 539 -25.90 16.13 19.28
N VAL A 540 -24.92 15.80 20.13
CA VAL A 540 -24.46 16.67 21.21
C VAL A 540 -23.92 17.98 20.65
N ASP A 541 -23.03 17.92 19.64
CA ASP A 541 -22.47 19.12 18.98
C ASP A 541 -23.58 20.03 18.41
N LEU A 542 -24.60 19.43 17.78
CA LEU A 542 -25.74 20.17 17.24
C LEU A 542 -26.57 20.83 18.34
N LEU A 543 -26.80 20.15 19.46
CA LEU A 543 -27.53 20.70 20.60
C LEU A 543 -26.76 21.83 21.28
N GLU A 544 -25.44 21.75 21.38
CA GLU A 544 -24.60 22.83 21.89
C GLU A 544 -24.65 24.06 20.98
N MET A 545 -24.55 23.85 19.66
CA MET A 545 -24.71 24.93 18.66
C MET A 545 -26.09 25.59 18.73
N ASP A 546 -27.16 24.82 18.92
CA ASP A 546 -28.51 25.35 19.05
C ASP A 546 -28.69 26.12 20.36
N ARG A 547 -28.09 25.63 21.45
CA ARG A 547 -28.09 26.32 22.75
C ARG A 547 -27.36 27.66 22.69
N LEU A 548 -26.23 27.75 21.98
CA LEU A 548 -25.49 28.99 21.74
C LEU A 548 -26.28 29.98 20.87
N LYS A 549 -26.95 29.51 19.81
CA LYS A 549 -27.83 30.36 18.99
C LYS A 549 -29.06 30.84 19.77
N GLY A 550 -29.62 29.99 20.61
CA GLY A 550 -30.73 30.31 21.50
C GLY A 550 -30.36 31.35 22.55
N SER A 551 -29.15 31.27 23.14
CA SER A 551 -28.70 32.26 24.13
C SER A 551 -28.53 33.65 23.52
N GLY A 552 -28.00 33.76 22.29
CA GLY A 552 -27.87 35.07 21.62
C GLY A 552 -29.20 35.78 21.37
N SER A 553 -30.27 35.03 21.06
CA SER A 553 -31.64 35.57 20.94
C SER A 553 -32.21 36.01 22.30
N MET A 554 -31.95 35.22 23.35
CA MET A 554 -32.34 35.55 24.73
C MET A 554 -31.62 36.83 25.22
N GLU A 555 -30.32 36.94 24.97
CA GLU A 555 -29.49 38.10 25.30
C GLU A 555 -29.95 39.37 24.56
N GLN A 556 -30.28 39.27 23.26
CA GLN A 556 -30.84 40.40 22.51
C GLN A 556 -32.19 40.88 23.06
N ARG A 557 -33.06 39.96 23.51
CA ARG A 557 -34.34 40.31 24.14
C ARG A 557 -34.11 41.01 25.49
N LEU A 558 -33.18 40.48 26.30
CA LEU A 558 -32.79 41.05 27.59
C LEU A 558 -32.24 42.47 27.42
N ALA A 559 -31.36 42.70 26.44
CA ALA A 559 -30.85 44.02 26.10
C ALA A 559 -31.95 44.98 25.61
N SER A 560 -32.99 44.48 24.92
CA SER A 560 -34.14 45.33 24.53
C SER A 560 -34.99 45.73 25.74
N LEU A 561 -35.15 44.81 26.69
CA LEU A 561 -35.91 45.01 27.92
C LEU A 561 -35.19 46.00 28.84
N GLU A 562 -33.87 45.88 28.97
CA GLU A 562 -33.04 46.86 29.67
C GLU A 562 -33.16 48.26 29.06
N ARG A 563 -33.17 48.39 27.72
CA ARG A 563 -33.37 49.68 27.05
C ARG A 563 -34.76 50.26 27.32
N GLN A 564 -35.81 49.44 27.33
CA GLN A 564 -37.17 49.86 27.65
C GLN A 564 -37.29 50.31 29.11
N VAL A 565 -36.70 49.57 30.05
CA VAL A 565 -36.65 49.95 31.46
C VAL A 565 -35.89 51.27 31.63
N ALA A 566 -34.73 51.43 30.98
CA ALA A 566 -33.97 52.69 31.02
C ALA A 566 -34.71 53.88 30.39
N GLN A 567 -35.56 53.65 29.40
CA GLN A 567 -36.46 54.68 28.85
C GLN A 567 -37.60 55.01 29.82
N MET A 568 -38.21 54.00 30.45
CA MET A 568 -39.26 54.19 31.45
C MET A 568 -38.74 54.92 32.68
N THR A 569 -37.52 54.60 33.15
CA THR A 569 -36.85 55.33 34.23
C THR A 569 -36.60 56.78 33.86
N ARG A 570 -36.18 57.07 32.62
CA ARG A 570 -36.01 58.45 32.13
C ARG A 570 -37.33 59.20 32.02
N ALA A 571 -38.39 58.55 31.56
CA ALA A 571 -39.73 59.13 31.50
C ALA A 571 -40.30 59.41 32.90
N LEU A 572 -40.17 58.46 33.84
CA LEU A 572 -40.54 58.66 35.23
C LEU A 572 -39.73 59.79 35.88
N HIS A 573 -38.43 59.85 35.60
CA HIS A 573 -37.59 60.95 36.09
C HIS A 573 -38.02 62.30 35.51
N TRP A 574 -38.41 62.34 34.23
CA TRP A 574 -38.99 63.53 33.60
C TRP A 574 -40.34 63.91 34.21
N VAL A 575 -41.24 62.95 34.49
CA VAL A 575 -42.53 63.19 35.14
C VAL A 575 -42.35 63.71 36.57
N VAL A 576 -41.44 63.11 37.35
CA VAL A 576 -41.11 63.59 38.70
C VAL A 576 -40.53 65.00 38.66
N LYS A 577 -39.69 65.30 37.67
CA LYS A 577 -39.11 66.63 37.47
C LYS A 577 -40.15 67.66 37.05
N THR A 578 -41.05 67.33 36.13
CA THR A 578 -42.12 68.24 35.70
C THR A 578 -43.17 68.45 36.79
N LEU A 579 -43.50 67.44 37.58
CA LEU A 579 -44.36 67.60 38.77
C LEU A 579 -43.71 68.49 39.84
N ARG A 580 -42.39 68.37 40.02
CA ARG A 580 -41.61 69.26 40.90
C ARG A 580 -41.58 70.70 40.37
N ASP A 581 -41.42 70.88 39.06
CA ASP A 581 -41.39 72.20 38.41
C ASP A 581 -42.79 72.86 38.33
N SER A 582 -43.88 72.10 38.50
CA SER A 582 -45.27 72.57 38.45
C SER A 582 -45.81 73.10 39.79
N GLY A 583 -44.97 73.28 40.81
CA GLY A 583 -45.35 73.98 42.04
C GLY A 583 -46.05 73.14 43.11
N PHE A 584 -46.03 71.81 43.04
CA PHE A 584 -46.34 70.93 44.17
C PHE A 584 -45.04 70.47 44.85
N GLY A 585 -44.43 71.39 45.61
CA GLY A 585 -43.42 71.04 46.59
C GLY A 585 -44.08 70.87 47.97
N SER A 586 -43.95 69.69 48.57
CA SER A 586 -43.65 69.66 50.00
C SER A 586 -42.21 69.20 50.15
N ASP A 587 -41.36 70.09 50.66
CA ASP A 587 -40.08 69.70 51.23
C ASP A 587 -40.34 68.76 52.41
N GLU A 588 -39.83 67.52 52.32
CA GLU A 588 -39.05 66.85 53.39
C GLU A 588 -38.81 65.37 53.07
N GLY A 589 -37.55 64.93 53.26
CA GLY A 589 -37.20 63.53 53.49
C GLY A 589 -36.38 62.80 52.41
N ALA A 590 -35.07 63.05 52.34
CA ALA A 590 -34.11 62.05 51.85
C ALA A 590 -33.79 61.06 53.00
N PRO A 591 -33.32 59.81 52.72
CA PRO A 591 -31.87 59.63 52.65
C PRO A 591 -31.30 58.59 51.65
N SER A 592 -30.09 58.96 51.21
CA SER A 592 -28.88 58.24 50.73
C SER A 592 -28.74 56.71 50.72
N LEU A 593 -28.06 56.18 49.68
CA LEU A 593 -26.69 55.57 49.72
C LEU A 593 -26.24 55.25 48.25
N ALA A 594 -25.21 55.92 47.71
CA ALA A 594 -23.82 55.44 47.49
C ALA A 594 -23.72 54.14 46.62
N SER A 595 -22.88 53.99 45.59
CA SER A 595 -21.53 54.53 45.29
C SER A 595 -21.15 54.31 43.80
N GLN A 596 -20.24 55.14 43.27
CA GLN A 596 -19.42 54.91 42.05
C GLN A 596 -18.28 53.91 42.39
N PRO A 597 -17.64 53.18 41.44
CA PRO A 597 -16.66 53.72 40.47
C PRO A 597 -16.69 53.06 39.07
N ALA A 598 -16.45 53.83 38.01
CA ALA A 598 -15.19 53.98 37.26
C ALA A 598 -14.83 52.80 36.32
N SER A 599 -14.79 53.18 35.04
CA SER A 599 -14.14 52.58 33.88
C SER A 599 -12.72 52.05 34.12
N GLU A 600 -12.36 50.90 33.53
CA GLU A 600 -11.04 50.63 32.92
C GLU A 600 -11.04 49.38 32.00
N GLY A 601 -10.42 49.50 30.82
CA GLY A 601 -10.00 48.44 29.87
C GLY A 601 -10.99 48.05 28.76
N GLN A 602 -10.80 48.45 27.49
CA GLN A 602 -10.17 47.64 26.39
C GLN A 602 -10.84 46.26 26.18
N ASP A 603 -11.43 45.88 25.04
CA ASP A 603 -11.09 46.06 23.62
C ASP A 603 -12.34 45.99 22.71
N PRO A 604 -12.29 46.46 21.44
CA PRO A 604 -13.37 46.29 20.48
C PRO A 604 -13.11 45.13 19.51
N GLU A 605 -13.89 44.04 19.59
CA GLU A 605 -14.07 43.10 18.47
C GLU A 605 -15.56 42.88 18.15
N LEU A 606 -16.01 43.68 17.18
CA LEU A 606 -16.77 43.30 15.98
C LEU A 606 -18.01 42.39 16.13
N ASP A 607 -19.14 43.07 16.32
CA ASP A 607 -20.49 42.60 16.03
C ASP A 607 -20.70 42.39 14.52
N GLY A 608 -20.85 41.14 14.11
CA GLY A 608 -21.19 40.74 12.75
C GLY A 608 -22.70 40.81 12.52
N ARG A 609 -23.21 41.99 12.13
CA ARG A 609 -24.60 42.15 11.68
C ARG A 609 -24.69 42.30 10.16
N GLN A 610 -25.27 41.28 9.53
CA GLN A 610 -26.00 41.29 8.25
C GLN A 610 -25.53 42.30 7.19
N LYS A 611 -24.70 41.82 6.25
CA LYS A 611 -24.49 42.47 4.95
C LYS A 611 -25.80 42.48 4.16
N ALA A 612 -26.56 43.57 4.28
CA ALA A 612 -27.19 44.14 3.09
C ALA A 612 -26.07 44.44 2.08
N GLU A 613 -26.32 44.18 0.80
CA GLU A 613 -25.37 44.50 -0.26
C GLU A 613 -25.01 46.00 -0.20
N ASP A 614 -23.81 46.31 0.30
CA ASP A 614 -23.26 47.65 0.29
C ASP A 614 -23.26 48.17 -1.16
N LEU A 615 -24.02 49.24 -1.39
CA LEU A 615 -23.74 50.16 -2.49
C LEU A 615 -22.28 50.59 -2.34
N GLY A 616 -21.39 49.99 -3.13
CA GLY A 616 -19.94 50.17 -3.01
C GLY A 616 -19.56 51.64 -2.89
N ASP A 617 -18.71 51.93 -1.89
CA ASP A 617 -18.19 53.26 -1.57
C ASP A 617 -17.95 54.11 -2.82
N ALA A 618 -18.77 55.14 -3.02
CA ALA A 618 -18.69 56.04 -4.18
C ALA A 618 -17.49 57.01 -4.11
N HIS A 619 -16.63 56.87 -3.10
CA HIS A 619 -15.50 57.77 -2.83
C HIS A 619 -14.18 57.20 -3.37
N HIS A 620 -13.26 58.09 -3.74
CA HIS A 620 -11.89 57.67 -4.08
C HIS A 620 -11.20 57.01 -2.89
N VAL A 621 -10.53 55.88 -3.11
CA VAL A 621 -9.80 55.14 -2.08
C VAL A 621 -8.29 55.26 -2.33
N ASN A 622 -7.83 55.11 -3.57
CA ASN A 622 -6.41 55.15 -3.89
C ASN A 622 -5.81 56.54 -3.65
N ALA A 623 -6.56 57.60 -3.96
CA ALA A 623 -6.15 58.99 -3.71
C ALA A 623 -5.97 59.33 -2.22
N ARG A 624 -6.50 58.50 -1.30
CA ARG A 624 -6.40 58.67 0.16
C ARG A 624 -5.38 57.74 0.83
N HIS A 625 -4.58 57.01 0.05
CA HIS A 625 -3.47 56.24 0.62
C HIS A 625 -2.52 57.15 1.40
N LEU A 626 -2.18 56.72 2.62
CA LEU A 626 -1.47 57.55 3.61
C LEU A 626 -0.12 58.07 3.09
N LEU A 627 0.62 57.26 2.33
CA LEU A 627 1.90 57.64 1.73
C LEU A 627 1.69 58.10 0.28
N TYR A 628 2.21 59.29 -0.06
CA TYR A 628 2.18 59.76 -1.44
C TYR A 628 3.20 58.99 -2.31
N PRO A 629 2.85 58.57 -3.55
CA PRO A 629 3.76 57.79 -4.39
C PRO A 629 5.09 58.49 -4.67
N ASN A 630 6.20 57.76 -4.58
CA ASN A 630 7.56 58.22 -4.88
C ASN A 630 8.00 59.48 -4.10
N SER A 631 7.41 59.76 -2.94
CA SER A 631 7.89 60.81 -2.02
C SER A 631 7.69 60.38 -0.56
N PRO A 632 8.44 60.98 0.40
CA PRO A 632 8.26 60.70 1.83
C PRO A 632 7.06 61.43 2.45
N ILE A 633 6.20 62.09 1.64
CA ILE A 633 5.11 62.91 2.14
C ILE A 633 3.93 62.05 2.57
N VAL A 634 3.45 62.31 3.79
CA VAL A 634 2.27 61.65 4.38
C VAL A 634 1.05 62.56 4.20
N ARG A 635 -0.05 61.99 3.71
CA ARG A 635 -1.33 62.68 3.59
C ARG A 635 -2.01 62.84 4.94
N PHE A 636 -2.81 63.88 5.08
CA PHE A 636 -3.73 64.02 6.21
C PHE A 636 -4.81 62.92 6.13
N PRO A 637 -5.12 62.21 7.24
CA PRO A 637 -6.10 61.13 7.22
C PRO A 637 -7.51 61.67 6.97
N VAL A 638 -8.19 61.16 5.94
CA VAL A 638 -9.56 61.55 5.57
C VAL A 638 -10.49 60.32 5.65
N PRO A 639 -11.33 60.19 6.69
CA PRO A 639 -12.35 59.14 6.80
C PRO A 639 -13.41 59.25 5.68
N ASN A 640 -14.10 58.14 5.36
CA ASN A 640 -15.11 58.09 4.30
C ASN A 640 -16.19 59.17 4.45
N GLU A 641 -16.65 59.43 5.67
CA GLU A 641 -17.68 60.44 5.99
C GLU A 641 -17.25 61.89 5.69
N LYS A 642 -15.94 62.17 5.62
CA LYS A 642 -15.39 63.54 5.50
C LYS A 642 -14.79 63.84 4.12
N VAL A 643 -14.96 62.92 3.16
CA VAL A 643 -14.48 63.08 1.78
C VAL A 643 -15.19 64.24 1.05
N PRO A 644 -16.53 64.35 1.05
CA PRO A 644 -17.23 65.40 0.27
C PRO A 644 -16.94 66.80 0.81
N TRP A 645 -16.71 67.78 -0.09
CA TRP A 645 -16.39 69.16 0.30
C TRP A 645 -17.50 69.82 1.11
N GLU A 646 -18.76 69.40 0.91
CA GLU A 646 -19.97 69.88 1.57
C GLU A 646 -20.00 69.53 3.06
N THR A 647 -19.29 68.48 3.48
CA THR A 647 -19.24 68.08 4.89
C THR A 647 -18.19 68.89 5.64
N GLU A 648 -18.57 69.41 6.79
CA GLU A 648 -17.69 70.19 7.65
C GLU A 648 -16.58 69.33 8.27
N PHE A 649 -15.33 69.78 8.13
CA PHE A 649 -14.14 69.13 8.67
C PHE A 649 -13.18 70.15 9.29
N LEU A 650 -13.50 70.58 10.52
CA LEU A 650 -12.83 71.70 11.21
C LEU A 650 -11.31 71.52 11.42
N ILE A 651 -10.85 70.28 11.63
CA ILE A 651 -9.43 69.98 11.88
C ILE A 651 -8.61 69.75 10.60
N TYR A 652 -9.22 69.93 9.42
CA TYR A 652 -8.59 69.60 8.14
C TYR A 652 -7.45 70.56 7.79
N ASN A 653 -6.21 70.11 7.98
CA ASN A 653 -5.01 70.87 7.64
C ASN A 653 -4.00 70.01 6.86
N PRO A 654 -4.23 69.78 5.55
CA PRO A 654 -3.36 68.95 4.73
C PRO A 654 -2.01 69.63 4.40
N PRO A 655 -0.91 68.86 4.35
CA PRO A 655 0.38 69.40 3.93
C PRO A 655 0.37 69.86 2.48
N PHE A 656 1.20 70.85 2.14
CA PHE A 656 1.35 71.36 0.78
C PHE A 656 2.58 70.73 0.10
N TYR A 657 2.40 70.10 -1.05
CA TYR A 657 3.48 69.47 -1.82
C TYR A 657 3.30 69.66 -3.33
N SER A 658 4.37 70.08 -4.01
CA SER A 658 4.47 70.15 -5.47
C SER A 658 5.89 69.78 -5.90
N ALA A 659 6.04 68.75 -6.73
CA ALA A 659 7.33 68.23 -7.15
C ALA A 659 7.99 69.13 -8.21
N GLU A 660 9.29 69.38 -8.08
CA GLU A 660 10.09 70.04 -9.11
C GLU A 660 10.32 69.08 -10.29
N ARG A 661 10.08 69.57 -11.52
CA ARG A 661 10.30 68.81 -12.77
C ARG A 661 11.31 69.56 -13.64
N LYS A 662 12.03 68.78 -14.48
CA LYS A 662 13.06 69.32 -15.40
C LYS A 662 12.44 70.16 -16.53
N ASP A 663 11.20 69.88 -16.92
CA ASP A 663 10.48 70.57 -18.00
C ASP A 663 9.75 71.81 -17.47
N LYS A 664 10.50 72.88 -17.16
CA LYS A 664 9.94 74.10 -16.53
C LYS A 664 8.93 74.86 -17.39
N ASP A 665 8.97 74.71 -18.72
CA ASP A 665 8.11 75.44 -19.67
C ASP A 665 6.72 74.81 -19.88
N LEU A 666 6.51 73.56 -19.42
CA LEU A 666 5.30 72.75 -19.63
C LEU A 666 4.58 72.38 -18.32
N VAL A 667 5.08 72.85 -17.18
CA VAL A 667 4.62 72.46 -15.85
C VAL A 667 4.25 73.71 -15.06
N ASP A 668 3.14 73.64 -14.33
CA ASP A 668 2.69 74.75 -13.50
C ASP A 668 3.71 75.11 -12.40
N PRO A 669 3.81 76.39 -12.03
CA PRO A 669 4.83 76.92 -11.13
C PRO A 669 4.85 76.21 -9.77
N VAL A 670 6.04 76.11 -9.20
CA VAL A 670 6.29 75.48 -7.90
C VAL A 670 6.20 76.55 -6.81
N GLY A 671 5.14 76.51 -5.99
CA GLY A 671 4.99 77.38 -4.81
C GLY A 671 3.57 77.92 -4.58
N ASN A 672 3.39 78.62 -3.46
CA ASN A 672 2.11 79.24 -3.04
C ASN A 672 2.02 80.75 -3.36
N ALA A 673 2.95 81.30 -4.13
CA ALA A 673 2.95 82.71 -4.46
C ALA A 673 1.76 83.06 -5.37
N LEU A 674 0.96 84.06 -4.99
CA LEU A 674 -0.26 84.48 -5.70
C LEU A 674 0.03 85.04 -7.10
N ASP A 675 1.20 85.66 -7.31
CA ASP A 675 1.57 86.29 -8.59
C ASP A 675 1.59 85.32 -9.78
N PRO A 676 2.28 84.16 -9.73
CA PRO A 676 2.23 83.15 -10.79
C PRO A 676 0.86 82.48 -10.97
N LEU A 677 0.09 82.30 -9.88
CA LEU A 677 -1.20 81.61 -9.91
C LEU A 677 -2.31 82.44 -10.59
N SER A 678 -2.23 83.77 -10.49
CA SER A 678 -3.18 84.69 -11.13
C SER A 678 -3.13 84.69 -12.66
N ARG A 679 -2.06 84.14 -13.27
CA ARG A 679 -1.89 84.04 -14.73
C ARG A 679 -2.59 82.84 -15.35
N ILE A 680 -3.11 81.91 -14.54
CA ILE A 680 -3.74 80.67 -14.99
C ILE A 680 -5.24 80.88 -15.16
N THR A 681 -5.78 80.59 -16.36
CA THR A 681 -7.23 80.61 -16.60
C THR A 681 -7.84 79.23 -16.38
N TYR A 682 -8.49 79.03 -15.23
CA TYR A 682 -9.20 77.80 -14.89
C TYR A 682 -10.52 77.65 -15.66
N ASN A 683 -11.02 76.41 -15.80
CA ASN A 683 -12.24 76.05 -16.53
C ASN A 683 -12.28 76.49 -18.01
N ALA A 684 -11.11 76.79 -18.61
CA ALA A 684 -10.94 77.15 -20.02
C ALA A 684 -9.72 76.43 -20.61
N VAL A 685 -9.52 76.56 -21.93
CA VAL A 685 -8.28 76.11 -22.59
C VAL A 685 -7.23 77.21 -22.42
N ASP A 686 -6.20 76.93 -21.65
CA ASP A 686 -5.15 77.88 -21.24
C ASP A 686 -3.86 77.59 -22.02
N GLY A 687 -3.68 78.32 -23.14
CA GLY A 687 -2.58 78.08 -24.07
C GLY A 687 -2.57 76.63 -24.61
N PRO A 688 -1.49 75.85 -24.41
CA PRO A 688 -1.41 74.45 -24.84
C PRO A 688 -2.10 73.45 -23.89
N THR A 689 -2.61 73.90 -22.73
CA THR A 689 -3.16 73.03 -21.68
C THR A 689 -4.68 73.17 -21.61
N ASP A 690 -5.42 72.07 -21.88
CA ASP A 690 -6.86 72.04 -21.60
C ASP A 690 -7.08 71.83 -20.10
N ARG A 691 -7.64 72.83 -19.42
CA ARG A 691 -7.93 72.80 -17.99
C ARG A 691 -9.41 72.56 -17.69
N ARG A 692 -10.23 72.18 -18.67
CA ARG A 692 -11.66 71.91 -18.46
C ARG A 692 -11.88 70.47 -17.99
N SER A 693 -12.62 70.28 -16.91
CA SER A 693 -12.95 68.92 -16.43
C SER A 693 -14.09 68.31 -17.25
N PHE A 694 -14.01 66.99 -17.49
CA PHE A 694 -15.13 66.20 -18.03
C PHE A 694 -16.32 66.11 -17.07
N HIS A 695 -16.12 66.43 -15.79
CA HIS A 695 -17.16 66.45 -14.75
C HIS A 695 -17.89 67.80 -14.67
N GLY A 696 -17.51 68.78 -15.49
CA GLY A 696 -18.06 70.14 -15.50
C GLY A 696 -17.13 71.16 -14.85
N SER A 697 -17.64 72.36 -14.56
CA SER A 697 -16.83 73.44 -13.96
C SER A 697 -16.51 73.12 -12.50
N TYR A 698 -15.22 73.12 -12.15
CA TYR A 698 -14.77 72.92 -10.76
C TYR A 698 -14.63 74.27 -10.02
N ALA A 699 -14.79 74.22 -8.70
CA ALA A 699 -14.62 75.37 -7.82
C ALA A 699 -13.13 75.74 -7.70
N VAL A 700 -12.86 77.04 -7.59
CA VAL A 700 -11.52 77.58 -7.35
C VAL A 700 -11.55 78.36 -6.02
N GLN A 701 -10.72 77.96 -5.07
CA GLN A 701 -10.60 78.57 -3.75
C GLN A 701 -9.15 78.99 -3.51
N ASP A 702 -8.93 80.23 -3.08
CA ASP A 702 -7.60 80.81 -2.82
C ASP A 702 -6.62 80.66 -4.01
N GLY A 703 -7.12 80.76 -5.24
CA GLY A 703 -6.32 80.63 -6.47
C GLY A 703 -5.99 79.18 -6.89
N PHE A 704 -6.53 78.18 -6.18
CA PHE A 704 -6.35 76.76 -6.51
C PHE A 704 -7.69 76.07 -6.84
N PRO A 705 -7.71 75.15 -7.82
CA PRO A 705 -8.89 74.36 -8.11
C PRO A 705 -9.13 73.31 -7.03
N LEU A 706 -10.39 72.97 -6.76
CA LEU A 706 -10.77 71.89 -5.84
C LEU A 706 -11.15 70.63 -6.61
N ASN A 707 -10.63 69.49 -6.14
CA ASN A 707 -10.92 68.18 -6.72
C ASN A 707 -12.42 67.86 -6.66
N PRO A 708 -13.09 67.57 -7.80
CA PRO A 708 -14.54 67.36 -7.82
C PRO A 708 -15.02 66.15 -7.00
N MET A 709 -14.15 65.18 -6.69
CA MET A 709 -14.50 63.97 -5.93
C MET A 709 -14.30 64.11 -4.41
N GLY A 710 -13.81 65.26 -3.93
CA GLY A 710 -13.65 65.54 -2.51
C GLY A 710 -12.20 65.61 -2.03
N ARG A 711 -12.05 65.66 -0.69
CA ARG A 711 -10.77 65.77 0.03
C ARG A 711 -9.90 64.51 -0.17
N THR A 712 -8.61 64.73 -0.38
CA THR A 712 -7.59 63.67 -0.52
C THR A 712 -6.56 63.68 0.60
N GLY A 713 -6.48 64.76 1.37
CA GLY A 713 -5.51 64.92 2.45
C GLY A 713 -4.16 65.50 2.03
N LEU A 714 -4.03 66.04 0.81
CA LEU A 714 -2.79 66.67 0.32
C LEU A 714 -3.09 67.87 -0.57
N ARG A 715 -2.50 69.04 -0.29
CA ARG A 715 -2.63 70.24 -1.12
C ARG A 715 -1.43 70.40 -2.06
N GLY A 716 -1.64 71.17 -3.13
CA GLY A 716 -0.62 71.42 -4.17
C GLY A 716 -0.74 70.48 -5.37
N ARG A 717 0.17 70.61 -6.32
CA ARG A 717 0.16 69.84 -7.58
C ARG A 717 0.59 68.38 -7.39
N GLY A 718 1.31 68.09 -6.31
CA GLY A 718 1.98 66.81 -6.13
C GLY A 718 2.95 66.54 -7.30
N ALA A 719 2.90 65.34 -7.87
CA ALA A 719 3.74 64.92 -8.98
C ALA A 719 3.13 65.15 -10.38
N LEU A 720 1.92 65.71 -10.50
CA LEU A 720 1.22 65.93 -11.78
C LEU A 720 1.76 67.13 -12.56
N CYS A 721 1.34 67.35 -13.82
CA CYS A 721 1.92 68.42 -14.68
C CYS A 721 1.27 69.79 -14.43
N CYS A 722 -0.04 69.81 -14.24
CA CYS A 722 -0.83 71.02 -14.06
C CYS A 722 -1.79 70.91 -12.86
N PHE A 723 -2.19 72.06 -12.32
CA PHE A 723 -3.33 72.18 -11.40
C PHE A 723 -4.64 71.92 -12.14
N GLY A 724 -5.59 71.28 -11.46
CA GLY A 724 -6.87 70.87 -12.03
C GLY A 724 -6.80 69.51 -12.75
N PRO A 725 -7.60 69.30 -13.80
CA PRO A 725 -7.66 68.03 -14.51
C PRO A 725 -6.42 67.81 -15.38
N ASN A 726 -5.81 66.63 -15.25
CA ASN A 726 -4.73 66.16 -16.09
C ASN A 726 -5.30 65.09 -17.03
N HIS A 727 -5.54 65.46 -18.29
CA HIS A 727 -6.18 64.57 -19.26
C HIS A 727 -5.22 63.49 -19.79
N THR A 728 -5.70 62.25 -19.81
CA THR A 728 -4.99 61.08 -20.28
C THR A 728 -5.86 60.28 -21.26
N LEU A 729 -5.22 59.49 -22.13
CA LEU A 729 -5.92 58.56 -23.03
C LEU A 729 -5.48 57.13 -22.74
N GLN A 730 -6.46 56.25 -22.58
CA GLN A 730 -6.27 54.84 -22.28
C GLN A 730 -6.84 53.93 -23.39
N PRO A 731 -6.02 53.51 -24.36
CA PRO A 731 -6.46 52.55 -25.36
C PRO A 731 -6.55 51.15 -24.75
N VAL A 732 -7.71 50.50 -24.89
CA VAL A 732 -7.95 49.11 -24.47
C VAL A 732 -8.07 48.25 -25.72
N VAL A 733 -6.98 47.58 -26.08
CA VAL A 733 -6.95 46.71 -27.26
C VAL A 733 -7.33 45.29 -26.85
N THR A 734 -8.44 44.78 -27.37
CA THR A 734 -8.98 43.46 -26.99
C THR A 734 -9.18 42.53 -28.19
N ARG A 735 -9.10 41.22 -27.93
CA ARG A 735 -9.45 40.16 -28.89
C ARG A 735 -10.07 38.97 -28.18
N TRP A 736 -10.76 38.10 -28.91
CA TRP A 736 -11.25 36.83 -28.35
C TRP A 736 -10.10 35.84 -28.13
N ARG A 737 -10.05 35.21 -26.96
CA ARG A 737 -9.14 34.08 -26.70
C ARG A 737 -9.59 32.87 -27.51
N ARG A 738 -8.65 32.21 -28.20
CA ARG A 738 -8.92 31.06 -29.07
C ARG A 738 -8.15 29.82 -28.59
N ASN A 739 -8.76 28.63 -28.73
CA ASN A 739 -8.09 27.33 -28.52
C ASN A 739 -7.18 26.97 -29.72
N GLN A 740 -6.45 25.85 -29.63
CA GLN A 740 -5.62 25.34 -30.73
C GLN A 740 -6.41 25.15 -32.04
N ASP A 741 -7.70 24.81 -31.94
CA ASP A 741 -8.59 24.62 -33.09
C ASP A 741 -9.18 25.93 -33.66
N GLY A 742 -8.81 27.11 -33.13
CA GLY A 742 -9.34 28.40 -33.59
C GLY A 742 -10.77 28.73 -33.09
N ALA A 743 -11.34 27.94 -32.19
CA ALA A 743 -12.62 28.22 -31.53
C ALA A 743 -12.46 29.20 -30.34
N ILE A 744 -13.48 30.04 -30.08
CA ILE A 744 -13.48 31.00 -28.94
C ILE A 744 -13.57 30.24 -27.61
N CYS A 745 -12.63 30.51 -26.70
CA CYS A 745 -12.67 30.01 -25.34
C CYS A 745 -13.88 30.57 -24.58
N ARG A 746 -14.58 29.70 -23.86
CA ARG A 746 -15.69 30.09 -22.97
C ARG A 746 -15.41 29.58 -21.55
N LYS A 747 -15.73 30.38 -20.55
CA LYS A 747 -15.81 29.97 -19.14
C LYS A 747 -17.28 30.02 -18.74
N SER A 748 -17.87 28.86 -18.45
CA SER A 748 -19.33 28.71 -18.32
C SER A 748 -20.03 29.18 -19.61
N ILE A 749 -20.86 30.23 -19.55
CA ILE A 749 -21.61 30.76 -20.71
C ILE A 749 -20.88 31.93 -21.41
N LYS A 750 -19.98 32.63 -20.70
CA LYS A 750 -19.35 33.86 -21.20
C LYS A 750 -18.07 33.57 -21.98
N LYS A 751 -17.84 34.37 -23.03
CA LYS A 751 -16.63 34.32 -23.86
C LYS A 751 -15.43 34.90 -23.08
N VAL A 752 -14.23 34.39 -23.34
CA VAL A 752 -13.00 34.87 -22.70
C VAL A 752 -12.29 35.87 -23.60
N LEU A 753 -11.99 37.06 -23.05
CA LEU A 753 -11.22 38.10 -23.73
C LEU A 753 -9.73 38.01 -23.40
N GLU A 754 -8.92 38.45 -24.34
CA GLU A 754 -7.53 38.84 -24.13
C GLU A 754 -7.38 40.35 -24.34
N VAL A 755 -6.56 40.98 -23.53
CA VAL A 755 -6.21 42.40 -23.62
C VAL A 755 -4.71 42.57 -23.76
N LEU A 756 -4.29 43.54 -24.57
CA LEU A 756 -2.89 43.92 -24.69
C LEU A 756 -2.45 44.71 -23.45
N VAL A 757 -1.43 44.23 -22.75
CA VAL A 757 -0.88 44.85 -21.55
C VAL A 757 0.62 45.04 -21.65
N VAL A 758 1.11 46.04 -20.94
CA VAL A 758 2.51 46.43 -20.89
C VAL A 758 2.99 46.43 -19.43
N LYS A 759 4.22 45.98 -19.20
CA LYS A 759 4.84 46.00 -17.88
C LYS A 759 6.27 46.51 -18.00
N HIS A 760 6.58 47.49 -17.16
CA HIS A 760 7.93 47.98 -16.98
C HIS A 760 8.64 47.12 -15.92
N ASP A 761 9.92 46.79 -16.10
CA ASP A 761 10.64 45.85 -15.23
C ASP A 761 10.68 46.29 -13.76
N LEU A 762 10.78 47.60 -13.52
CA LEU A 762 10.73 48.19 -12.18
C LEU A 762 9.31 48.24 -11.55
N ALA A 763 8.26 47.92 -12.30
CA ALA A 763 6.88 47.95 -11.82
C ALA A 763 6.38 46.52 -11.57
N GLU A 764 5.81 46.24 -10.39
CA GLU A 764 5.24 44.92 -10.08
C GLU A 764 3.97 44.60 -10.88
N HIS A 765 3.26 45.66 -11.31
CA HIS A 765 1.92 45.58 -11.89
C HIS A 765 1.94 45.73 -13.41
N TRP A 766 1.02 45.04 -14.09
CA TRP A 766 0.71 45.29 -15.49
C TRP A 766 -0.06 46.61 -15.63
N ALA A 767 0.15 47.30 -16.73
CA ALA A 767 -0.58 48.49 -17.10
C ALA A 767 -1.16 48.33 -18.51
N LEU A 768 -2.25 49.04 -18.75
CA LEU A 768 -2.75 49.24 -20.11
C LEU A 768 -1.80 50.23 -20.84
N PRO A 769 -1.63 50.12 -22.18
CA PRO A 769 -0.68 50.91 -22.97
C PRO A 769 -1.17 52.35 -23.21
N GLY A 770 -1.52 53.08 -22.16
CA GLY A 770 -1.99 54.46 -22.20
C GLY A 770 -1.21 55.40 -21.30
N GLY A 771 -1.59 56.68 -21.29
CA GLY A 771 -0.88 57.70 -20.52
C GLY A 771 -1.25 59.14 -20.91
N SER A 772 -0.41 60.08 -20.47
CA SER A 772 -0.54 61.49 -20.85
C SER A 772 -0.21 61.69 -22.33
N ARG A 773 -0.93 62.61 -22.96
CA ARG A 773 -0.61 63.13 -24.30
C ARG A 773 0.30 64.36 -24.14
N GLU A 774 1.28 64.51 -25.00
CA GLU A 774 2.01 65.78 -25.10
C GLU A 774 1.16 66.80 -25.87
N PRO A 775 1.29 68.11 -25.59
CA PRO A 775 0.58 69.12 -26.36
C PRO A 775 0.90 69.02 -27.85
N GLY A 776 -0.13 68.89 -28.69
CA GLY A 776 0.01 68.70 -30.15
C GLY A 776 0.11 67.25 -30.62
N GLU A 777 0.15 66.26 -29.73
CA GLU A 777 0.22 64.84 -30.08
C GLU A 777 -1.11 64.08 -29.86
N THR A 778 -1.42 63.17 -30.78
CA THR A 778 -2.60 62.30 -30.84
C THR A 778 -2.48 61.04 -29.95
N LEU A 779 -1.32 60.38 -29.98
CA LEU A 779 -1.06 59.10 -29.32
C LEU A 779 -0.40 59.24 -27.93
N PRO A 780 -0.73 58.38 -26.94
CA PRO A 780 -0.12 58.42 -25.60
C PRO A 780 1.35 57.98 -25.59
N ARG A 781 2.14 58.54 -24.65
CA ARG A 781 3.57 58.23 -24.47
C ARG A 781 3.88 56.72 -24.35
N LYS A 782 3.18 55.97 -23.49
CA LYS A 782 3.45 54.54 -23.27
C LYS A 782 3.18 53.68 -24.49
N LEU A 783 2.21 54.07 -25.33
CA LEU A 783 1.91 53.35 -26.56
C LEU A 783 3.04 53.54 -27.59
N LYS A 784 3.57 54.77 -27.71
CA LYS A 784 4.69 55.10 -28.60
C LYS A 784 5.98 54.33 -28.26
N GLN A 785 6.17 53.97 -27.00
CA GLN A 785 7.31 53.16 -26.54
C GLN A 785 7.22 51.68 -26.94
N VAL A 786 6.01 51.20 -27.26
CA VAL A 786 5.70 49.78 -27.54
C VAL A 786 5.34 49.54 -29.01
N LEU A 787 5.02 50.60 -29.73
CA LEU A 787 4.58 50.56 -31.11
C LEU A 787 5.60 51.27 -32.02
N GLN A 788 6.06 50.59 -33.07
CA GLN A 788 6.96 51.18 -34.07
C GLN A 788 6.34 52.42 -34.74
N ARG A 789 7.19 53.42 -35.04
CA ARG A 789 6.77 54.71 -35.63
C ARG A 789 5.96 54.55 -36.91
N GLU A 790 6.27 53.55 -37.71
CA GLU A 790 5.61 53.26 -39.00
C GLU A 790 4.12 52.93 -38.84
N PHE A 791 3.70 52.40 -37.69
CA PHE A 791 2.31 52.02 -37.43
C PHE A 791 1.49 53.10 -36.73
N TRP A 792 2.10 54.23 -36.33
CA TRP A 792 1.40 55.29 -35.60
C TRP A 792 0.16 55.83 -36.35
N PRO A 793 0.23 56.20 -37.64
CA PRO A 793 -0.94 56.73 -38.36
C PRO A 793 -2.07 55.70 -38.50
N SER A 794 -1.72 54.42 -38.69
CA SER A 794 -2.71 53.34 -38.76
C SER A 794 -3.40 53.12 -37.42
N PHE A 795 -2.66 53.19 -36.31
CA PHE A 795 -3.25 53.06 -34.99
C PHE A 795 -4.11 54.28 -34.60
N GLU A 796 -3.76 55.49 -35.05
CA GLU A 796 -4.61 56.67 -34.89
C GLU A 796 -5.98 56.48 -35.54
N ASN A 797 -6.02 55.94 -36.75
CA ASN A 797 -7.27 55.59 -37.42
C ASN A 797 -8.07 54.55 -36.63
N LEU A 798 -7.41 53.53 -36.06
CA LEU A 798 -8.06 52.54 -35.20
C LEU A 798 -8.66 53.16 -33.93
N LEU A 799 -7.98 54.15 -33.34
CA LEU A 799 -8.50 54.87 -32.18
C LEU A 799 -9.71 55.74 -32.53
N LEU A 800 -9.73 56.36 -33.71
CA LEU A 800 -10.88 57.11 -34.21
C LEU A 800 -12.11 56.21 -34.47
N GLN A 801 -11.87 54.95 -34.88
CA GLN A 801 -12.92 53.94 -35.07
C GLN A 801 -13.31 53.22 -33.78
N GLY A 802 -12.52 53.37 -32.71
CA GLY A 802 -12.72 52.71 -31.43
C GLY A 802 -13.95 53.25 -30.67
N THR A 803 -14.50 52.43 -29.77
CA THR A 803 -15.66 52.81 -28.96
C THR A 803 -15.21 53.43 -27.64
N GLU A 804 -15.71 54.61 -27.29
CA GLU A 804 -15.47 55.20 -25.96
C GLU A 804 -16.19 54.38 -24.88
N VAL A 805 -15.44 53.83 -23.92
CA VAL A 805 -15.96 52.98 -22.84
C VAL A 805 -16.08 53.74 -21.52
N TYR A 806 -15.19 54.71 -21.31
CA TYR A 806 -15.17 55.50 -20.09
C TYR A 806 -14.59 56.87 -20.34
N LYS A 807 -15.21 57.90 -19.76
CA LYS A 807 -14.69 59.27 -19.75
C LYS A 807 -15.01 59.91 -18.42
N GLY A 808 -13.99 60.41 -17.73
CA GLY A 808 -14.17 61.05 -16.43
C GLY A 808 -12.99 60.87 -15.48
N TYR A 809 -13.26 61.10 -14.21
CA TYR A 809 -12.30 61.08 -13.10
C TYR A 809 -11.71 59.69 -12.84
N VAL A 810 -10.39 59.61 -12.66
CA VAL A 810 -9.69 58.37 -12.30
C VAL A 810 -9.12 58.48 -10.90
N ASP A 811 -9.45 57.53 -10.03
CA ASP A 811 -8.94 57.44 -8.66
C ASP A 811 -7.45 57.02 -8.60
N ASP A 812 -6.55 57.93 -8.95
CA ASP A 812 -5.10 57.68 -8.97
C ASP A 812 -4.45 58.11 -7.64
N PRO A 813 -3.49 57.34 -7.09
CA PRO A 813 -2.82 57.68 -5.85
C PRO A 813 -1.99 58.97 -5.92
N ARG A 814 -1.80 59.56 -7.11
CA ARG A 814 -1.17 60.88 -7.29
C ARG A 814 -2.14 62.05 -7.18
N ASN A 815 -3.45 61.81 -7.17
CA ASN A 815 -4.46 62.87 -7.06
C ASN A 815 -4.31 63.62 -5.73
N THR A 816 -4.43 64.93 -5.78
CA THR A 816 -4.40 65.83 -4.62
C THR A 816 -5.73 66.57 -4.52
N ASP A 817 -5.84 67.47 -3.55
CA ASP A 817 -6.97 68.38 -3.44
C ASP A 817 -7.02 69.35 -4.63
N ASN A 818 -5.88 69.59 -5.31
CA ASN A 818 -5.73 70.64 -6.31
C ASN A 818 -5.35 70.12 -7.71
N ALA A 819 -5.07 68.84 -7.87
CA ALA A 819 -4.70 68.25 -9.16
C ALA A 819 -5.17 66.80 -9.21
N TRP A 820 -5.87 66.43 -10.28
CA TRP A 820 -6.40 65.07 -10.44
C TRP A 820 -6.27 64.60 -11.88
N ILE A 821 -6.45 63.30 -12.08
CA ILE A 821 -6.36 62.67 -13.40
C ILE A 821 -7.75 62.40 -13.93
N GLU A 822 -7.95 62.78 -15.19
CA GLU A 822 -9.12 62.38 -15.96
C GLU A 822 -8.65 61.57 -17.17
N THR A 823 -9.43 60.55 -17.54
CA THR A 823 -9.07 59.69 -18.67
C THR A 823 -10.23 59.52 -19.61
N VAL A 824 -9.89 59.34 -20.89
CA VAL A 824 -10.78 58.78 -21.89
C VAL A 824 -10.27 57.38 -22.21
N ALA A 825 -11.07 56.36 -21.94
CA ALA A 825 -10.77 54.98 -22.29
C ALA A 825 -11.50 54.62 -23.59
N VAL A 826 -10.73 54.28 -24.63
CA VAL A 826 -11.24 53.90 -25.95
C VAL A 826 -10.93 52.42 -26.16
N SER A 827 -11.96 51.61 -26.40
CA SER A 827 -11.83 50.19 -26.67
C SER A 827 -11.73 49.95 -28.18
N VAL A 828 -10.65 49.28 -28.58
CA VAL A 828 -10.44 48.76 -29.94
C VAL A 828 -10.54 47.24 -29.85
N HIS A 829 -11.57 46.66 -30.46
CA HIS A 829 -11.86 45.23 -30.37
C HIS A 829 -11.72 44.54 -31.73
N PHE A 830 -10.93 43.46 -31.76
CA PHE A 830 -10.73 42.62 -32.92
C PHE A 830 -11.59 41.34 -32.82
N PRO A 831 -12.69 41.21 -33.60
CA PRO A 831 -13.59 40.07 -33.53
C PRO A 831 -13.04 38.81 -34.21
N ASP A 832 -12.29 38.92 -35.31
CA ASP A 832 -11.87 37.80 -36.16
C ASP A 832 -10.34 37.75 -36.39
N GLN A 833 -9.76 36.54 -36.51
CA GLN A 833 -8.31 36.33 -36.69
C GLN A 833 -7.81 36.77 -38.09
N SER A 834 -8.70 37.02 -39.03
CA SER A 834 -8.40 37.45 -40.40
C SER A 834 -8.28 38.97 -40.56
N ASP A 835 -8.34 39.74 -39.47
CA ASP A 835 -8.05 41.16 -39.54
C ASP A 835 -6.55 41.33 -39.85
N VAL A 836 -6.27 41.70 -41.10
CA VAL A 836 -4.94 42.09 -41.58
C VAL A 836 -4.30 43.08 -40.60
N GLU A 837 -5.12 43.91 -39.95
CA GLU A 837 -4.73 44.89 -38.93
C GLU A 837 -4.26 44.26 -37.61
N LEU A 838 -4.83 43.15 -37.15
CA LEU A 838 -4.34 42.45 -35.96
C LEU A 838 -2.99 41.76 -36.23
N LYS A 839 -2.81 41.20 -37.44
CA LYS A 839 -1.52 40.64 -37.86
C LYS A 839 -0.46 41.73 -38.02
N ARG A 840 -0.83 42.86 -38.63
CA ARG A 840 0.04 44.05 -38.70
C ARG A 840 0.34 44.62 -37.32
N LEU A 841 -0.62 44.69 -36.40
CA LEU A 841 -0.36 45.14 -35.05
C LEU A 841 0.69 44.23 -34.38
N ASN A 842 0.50 42.90 -34.42
CA ASN A 842 1.44 41.98 -33.81
C ASN A 842 2.85 42.02 -34.44
N SER A 843 3.00 42.34 -35.73
CA SER A 843 4.32 42.49 -36.36
C SER A 843 5.05 43.79 -36.00
N HIS A 844 4.33 44.83 -35.57
CA HIS A 844 4.90 46.14 -35.22
C HIS A 844 4.94 46.38 -33.69
N LEU A 845 4.53 45.40 -32.88
CA LEU A 845 4.67 45.41 -31.42
C LEU A 845 6.11 45.00 -31.05
N HIS A 846 6.95 45.99 -30.78
CA HIS A 846 8.30 45.81 -30.26
C HIS A 846 8.51 46.78 -29.10
N ALA A 847 8.99 46.28 -27.96
CA ALA A 847 9.43 47.16 -26.88
C ALA A 847 10.67 47.93 -27.36
N CYS A 848 10.53 49.25 -27.57
CA CYS A 848 11.66 50.10 -27.96
C CYS A 848 12.67 50.28 -26.83
N ASP A 849 12.22 50.12 -25.58
CA ASP A 849 13.06 50.16 -24.37
C ASP A 849 13.35 48.74 -23.86
N PRO A 850 14.62 48.42 -23.51
CA PRO A 850 15.00 47.09 -23.03
C PRO A 850 14.37 46.69 -21.68
N GLY A 851 13.75 47.64 -20.96
CA GLY A 851 13.08 47.41 -19.66
C GLY A 851 11.56 47.28 -19.73
N MET A 852 10.98 47.07 -20.93
CA MET A 852 9.53 46.98 -21.15
C MET A 852 9.14 45.66 -21.78
N SER A 853 8.11 45.01 -21.23
CA SER A 853 7.53 43.77 -21.74
C SER A 853 6.07 43.99 -22.17
N VAL A 854 5.69 43.35 -23.27
CA VAL A 854 4.39 43.53 -23.92
C VAL A 854 3.81 42.16 -24.21
N ARG A 855 2.58 41.89 -23.79
CA ARG A 855 1.93 40.61 -24.08
C ARG A 855 0.41 40.72 -24.10
N TRP A 856 -0.23 39.76 -24.76
CA TRP A 856 -1.65 39.50 -24.62
C TRP A 856 -1.91 38.76 -23.31
N GLN A 857 -2.83 39.27 -22.51
CA GLN A 857 -3.19 38.73 -21.20
C GLN A 857 -4.68 38.42 -21.16
N VAL A 858 -5.04 37.24 -20.65
CA VAL A 858 -6.44 36.84 -20.46
C VAL A 858 -7.08 37.74 -19.41
N VAL A 859 -8.25 38.30 -19.73
CA VAL A 859 -9.09 39.13 -18.85
C VAL A 859 -9.67 38.29 -17.71
N ASP A 860 -9.42 38.68 -16.47
CA ASP A 860 -9.84 38.01 -15.22
C ASP A 860 -9.78 39.03 -14.06
N LYS A 861 -10.67 38.91 -13.07
CA LYS A 861 -10.68 39.70 -11.83
C LYS A 861 -9.35 39.64 -11.06
N ARG A 862 -8.59 38.54 -11.19
CA ARG A 862 -7.30 38.34 -10.48
C ARG A 862 -6.08 38.97 -11.15
N ILE A 863 -6.21 39.61 -12.32
CA ILE A 863 -5.03 40.20 -12.98
C ILE A 863 -4.42 41.29 -12.09
N SER A 864 -3.10 41.25 -11.90
CA SER A 864 -2.32 42.31 -11.24
C SER A 864 -2.17 43.55 -12.12
N LEU A 865 -3.29 44.19 -12.45
CA LEU A 865 -3.31 45.48 -13.10
C LEU A 865 -3.23 46.61 -12.08
N TYR A 866 -2.61 47.71 -12.48
CA TYR A 866 -2.70 48.98 -11.78
C TYR A 866 -4.17 49.32 -11.47
N ALA A 867 -4.47 49.66 -10.22
CA ALA A 867 -5.80 49.55 -9.59
C ALA A 867 -6.97 50.05 -10.46
N ASN A 868 -6.78 51.19 -11.12
CA ASN A 868 -7.83 51.86 -11.89
C ASN A 868 -8.16 51.19 -13.23
N HIS A 869 -7.21 50.43 -13.79
CA HIS A 869 -7.43 49.73 -15.05
C HIS A 869 -8.38 48.55 -14.88
N LYS A 870 -8.53 48.01 -13.66
CA LYS A 870 -9.50 46.94 -13.37
C LYS A 870 -10.94 47.40 -13.58
N ALA A 871 -11.29 48.59 -13.10
CA ALA A 871 -12.63 49.16 -13.29
C ALA A 871 -12.93 49.40 -14.79
N ILE A 872 -11.93 49.88 -15.55
CA ILE A 872 -12.05 50.05 -17.00
C ILE A 872 -12.25 48.70 -17.70
N LEU A 873 -11.45 47.68 -17.36
CA LEU A 873 -11.61 46.35 -17.95
C LEU A 873 -12.92 45.66 -17.60
N GLN A 874 -13.46 45.89 -16.41
CA GLN A 874 -14.78 45.38 -16.04
C GLN A 874 -15.88 45.97 -16.95
N LYS A 875 -15.81 47.27 -17.24
CA LYS A 875 -16.72 47.91 -18.21
C LYS A 875 -16.53 47.35 -19.62
N VAL A 876 -15.29 47.14 -20.07
CA VAL A 876 -14.98 46.53 -21.38
C VAL A 876 -15.50 45.08 -21.45
N ALA A 877 -15.32 44.29 -20.40
CA ALA A 877 -15.84 42.93 -20.34
C ALA A 877 -17.37 42.91 -20.39
N THR A 878 -18.02 43.90 -19.77
CA THR A 878 -19.48 44.06 -19.80
C THR A 878 -19.96 44.44 -21.21
N LEU A 879 -19.26 45.35 -21.89
CA LEU A 879 -19.54 45.78 -23.27
C LEU A 879 -19.63 44.59 -24.24
N PHE A 880 -18.71 43.62 -24.11
CA PHE A 880 -18.64 42.44 -24.99
C PHE A 880 -19.31 41.18 -24.42
N GLY A 881 -19.96 41.24 -23.25
CA GLY A 881 -20.55 40.06 -22.60
C GLY A 881 -19.52 38.99 -22.22
N ALA A 882 -18.28 39.40 -21.94
CA ALA A 882 -17.16 38.53 -21.63
C ALA A 882 -17.09 38.17 -20.13
N TYR A 883 -16.35 37.10 -19.84
CA TYR A 883 -16.02 36.71 -18.47
C TYR A 883 -15.05 37.72 -17.84
N TYR A 884 -15.30 38.12 -16.59
CA TYR A 884 -14.45 38.99 -15.78
C TYR A 884 -14.32 38.43 -14.37
#